data_AF-A0A1V5ZDP9-F1
#
_entry.id   AF-A0A1V5ZDP9-F1
#
_cell.length_a   1.000
_cell.length_b   1.000
_cell.length_c   1.000
_cell.angle_alpha   90.00
_cell.angle_beta   90.00
_cell.angle_gamma   90.00
#
_symmetry.space_group_name_H-M   'P 1'
#
loop_
_entity.id
_entity.type
_entity.pdbx_description
1 polymer ?
#
loop_
_entity_poly.entity_id
_entity_poly.type
_entity_poly.pdbx_seq_one_letter_code
_entity_poly.pdbx_strand_id
1 'polypeptide(L)'
;MNPSESAVERNPERRKPQPARPRQVMPERPPLERNRDFAEVATGFTAEMAIAESERCLQCKKPLCIQGCPVGIDIPAFLRFIADGDFAGSINRLKEDTNLPAICGRVCPQETQCEEKCIVGKRNQPIAIGALERFVADWERENGAVKTPVVSAQTGKRVAVVGSGPAGLTTAGELARRGHAVTVFEALHEPGGVLVYGIPEFRLPKEIVRREVDGLRAMGVEIRLNTIVGRSLTIDDMFAQGFDAVFVGSGAGLPHFLGIPGENLNGVYSANEFLTRMNLMKAFRFPDYHTPIHVGKKIAVFGGGNTAMDAARTALRMGPESVKLIYRRSEAEMPARAEEIHHGRDEGVEFVTLTAPVEFLDDGKGWVAGVKIIKMELGEPDASGRRRPVPIEGSEEIIEIDTAVIAIGNSPNQLIPQTTKGLETTRHGTLIANEATGETTKTGVFAGGDVVTGAATVIQAMGAGKAAAAAIDDFLMKRANAEEFRQYREKLSGFFLVDSPRRTPEERLALLRSLGVPGPESFLAKRLPQWDARVDELLDPSSLDMMPVHVSHAQARYVRGAIQSLPEDVKARIFSAKLGPTGVGEAIKALYLREKGVPLPEDFAVASVTLLDDVRQSVRVVVQDGGRSLTVDVVRMNADAEIVYSAVAEVLGIAHCRAEGVSAPRGDKAAVTVVPNGARLSDDATLNDEYFREQWPFLVDKVAEQEALADFMGAETSPDSYTVTTEPVSVVADNPLEMFHYLPVSNRANEPVFKLLFAKALPDAPAARARTARDFIVRYETAYGAAAARIKERWNAIEAVLATRKDAVENCSGMKLTEALGILKDTFRWNPVSRLTRMYEACIPEQWSAIGKDVWLWRRQKQA
;
A
#
# COMPACT_ATOMS: atom_id res chain seq x y z
N MET A 1 -25.70 22.91 35.31
CA MET A 1 -24.91 24.12 35.63
C MET A 1 -23.70 24.12 34.71
N ASN A 2 -23.46 25.25 34.05
CA ASN A 2 -22.64 25.38 32.84
C ASN A 2 -21.20 24.86 32.95
N PRO A 3 -20.67 24.23 31.89
CA PRO A 3 -19.24 24.03 31.71
C PRO A 3 -18.64 25.39 31.30
N SER A 4 -18.02 26.09 32.25
CA SER A 4 -17.31 27.33 31.95
C SER A 4 -16.05 26.99 31.15
N GLU A 5 -16.08 27.43 29.90
CA GLU A 5 -14.95 27.66 29.00
C GLU A 5 -13.70 28.12 29.75
N SER A 6 -12.68 27.28 29.83
CA SER A 6 -11.29 27.72 29.83
C SER A 6 -10.68 27.32 28.50
N ALA A 7 -11.13 27.98 27.43
CA ALA A 7 -10.34 28.07 26.21
C ALA A 7 -9.07 28.80 26.61
N VAL A 8 -7.95 28.09 26.69
CA VAL A 8 -6.63 28.69 26.75
C VAL A 8 -6.55 29.65 25.57
N GLU A 9 -6.51 30.96 25.84
CA GLU A 9 -6.32 31.99 24.83
C GLU A 9 -5.03 31.64 24.06
N ARG A 10 -5.19 31.13 22.84
CA ARG A 10 -4.07 30.87 21.93
C ARG A 10 -3.38 32.20 21.68
N ASN A 11 -2.21 32.41 22.29
CA ASN A 11 -1.42 33.61 22.12
C ASN A 11 -1.16 33.86 20.61
N PRO A 12 -1.71 34.93 20.03
CA PRO A 12 -1.65 35.16 18.58
C PRO A 12 -0.28 35.64 18.09
N GLU A 13 0.66 35.98 18.99
CA GLU A 13 2.04 36.28 18.64
C GLU A 13 2.89 35.00 18.65
N ARG A 14 3.07 34.40 17.46
CA ARG A 14 3.96 33.26 17.26
C ARG A 14 5.37 33.59 17.77
N ARG A 15 5.80 32.95 18.86
CA ARG A 15 7.19 33.05 19.34
C ARG A 15 8.12 32.63 18.21
N LYS A 16 9.05 33.51 17.84
CA LYS A 16 10.07 33.19 16.81
C LYS A 16 10.96 32.05 17.34
N PRO A 17 11.28 31.03 16.51
CA PRO A 17 12.21 29.97 16.90
C PRO A 17 13.55 30.53 17.37
N GLN A 18 14.13 29.92 18.40
CA GLN A 18 15.40 30.33 19.01
C GLN A 18 16.46 29.22 18.91
N PRO A 19 16.89 28.83 17.69
CA PRO A 19 17.77 27.68 17.48
C PRO A 19 19.18 27.84 18.07
N ALA A 20 19.58 29.07 18.36
CA ALA A 20 20.88 29.40 18.96
C ALA A 20 20.91 29.22 20.49
N ARG A 21 19.76 29.00 21.15
CA ARG A 21 19.76 28.68 22.57
C ARG A 21 20.50 27.37 22.83
N PRO A 22 21.22 27.26 23.96
CA PRO A 22 21.81 26.00 24.39
C PRO A 22 20.75 24.90 24.49
N ARG A 23 21.13 23.68 24.08
CA ARG A 23 20.31 22.48 24.27
C ARG A 23 20.10 22.25 25.77
N GLN A 24 18.88 21.95 26.17
CA GLN A 24 18.60 21.55 27.55
C GLN A 24 19.20 20.17 27.82
N VAL A 25 19.95 20.06 28.92
CA VAL A 25 20.61 18.82 29.34
C VAL A 25 19.64 18.03 30.21
N MET A 26 19.52 16.72 29.96
CA MET A 26 18.69 15.83 30.76
C MET A 26 19.21 15.83 32.21
N PRO A 27 18.39 16.15 33.21
CA PRO A 27 18.80 16.01 34.60
C PRO A 27 18.97 14.52 34.93
N GLU A 28 20.01 14.22 35.69
CA GLU A 28 20.39 12.86 36.06
C GLU A 28 20.72 12.76 37.53
N ARG A 29 20.51 11.57 38.09
CA ARG A 29 20.94 11.25 39.45
C ARG A 29 22.48 11.19 39.54
N PRO A 30 23.09 11.55 40.69
CA PRO A 30 24.54 11.46 40.88
C PRO A 30 25.08 10.04 40.64
N PRO A 31 26.21 9.87 39.91
CA PRO A 31 26.71 8.53 39.53
C PRO A 31 26.94 7.55 40.69
N LEU A 32 27.54 8.03 41.79
CA LEU A 32 27.85 7.21 42.98
C LEU A 32 26.63 6.84 43.82
N GLU A 33 25.50 7.53 43.61
CA GLU A 33 24.22 7.20 44.25
C GLU A 33 23.42 6.24 43.38
N ARG A 34 23.28 6.54 42.08
CA ARG A 34 22.49 5.75 41.13
C ARG A 34 23.06 4.36 40.84
N ASN A 35 24.34 4.13 41.13
CA ASN A 35 24.97 2.82 40.96
C ASN A 35 24.65 1.83 42.09
N ARG A 36 23.81 2.21 43.07
CA ARG A 36 23.45 1.37 44.24
C ARG A 36 22.00 0.89 44.26
N ASP A 37 21.21 1.30 43.27
CA ASP A 37 19.81 0.90 43.15
C ASP A 37 19.37 0.85 41.69
N PHE A 38 18.13 0.39 41.48
CA PHE A 38 17.55 0.18 40.16
C PHE A 38 16.57 1.29 39.75
N ALA A 39 16.52 2.42 40.47
CA ALA A 39 15.66 3.53 40.09
C ALA A 39 16.23 4.27 38.86
N GLU A 40 15.33 4.91 38.10
CA GLU A 40 15.64 5.56 36.82
C GLU A 40 16.79 6.58 36.96
N VAL A 41 17.77 6.52 36.04
CA VAL A 41 18.95 7.41 36.06
C VAL A 41 18.61 8.83 35.64
N ALA A 42 18.00 8.96 34.46
CA ALA A 42 17.55 10.23 33.92
C ALA A 42 16.20 10.60 34.56
N THR A 43 16.07 11.80 35.12
CA THR A 43 14.87 12.20 35.89
C THR A 43 13.84 12.99 35.07
N GLY A 44 14.11 13.28 33.80
CA GLY A 44 13.19 13.97 32.91
C GLY A 44 13.32 15.50 32.96
N PHE A 45 12.75 16.17 31.95
CA PHE A 45 12.69 17.63 31.89
C PHE A 45 11.61 18.20 32.79
N THR A 46 11.84 19.40 33.31
CA THR A 46 10.75 20.24 33.84
C THR A 46 9.95 20.88 32.70
N ALA A 47 8.78 21.45 33.01
CA ALA A 47 7.98 22.17 32.02
C ALA A 47 8.74 23.33 31.38
N GLU A 48 9.51 24.08 32.17
CA GLU A 48 10.31 25.21 31.69
C GLU A 48 11.40 24.76 30.73
N MET A 49 12.09 23.65 31.06
CA MET A 49 13.10 23.05 30.19
C MET A 49 12.47 22.55 28.89
N ALA A 50 11.34 21.85 28.98
CA ALA A 50 10.66 21.31 27.81
C ALA A 50 10.16 22.42 26.86
N ILE A 51 9.60 23.50 27.39
CA ILE A 51 9.22 24.69 26.61
C ILE A 51 10.48 25.31 25.98
N ALA A 52 11.53 25.57 26.77
CA ALA A 52 12.75 26.20 26.29
C ALA A 52 13.45 25.39 25.19
N GLU A 53 13.46 24.06 25.30
CA GLU A 53 14.00 23.17 24.27
C GLU A 53 13.12 23.13 23.02
N SER A 54 11.78 23.11 23.19
CA SER A 54 10.84 23.10 22.06
C SER A 54 10.88 24.40 21.25
N GLU A 55 11.13 25.53 21.90
CA GLU A 55 11.31 26.84 21.25
C GLU A 55 12.55 26.89 20.32
N ARG A 56 13.49 25.95 20.44
CA ARG A 56 14.63 25.83 19.51
C ARG A 56 14.21 25.26 18.15
N CYS A 57 13.06 24.56 18.07
CA CYS A 57 12.58 23.91 16.86
C CYS A 57 12.22 24.95 15.78
N LEU A 58 12.79 24.80 14.58
CA LEU A 58 12.58 25.71 13.45
C LEU A 58 11.20 25.61 12.80
N GLN A 59 10.37 24.63 13.17
CA GLN A 59 9.11 24.32 12.49
C GLN A 59 9.33 24.17 10.97
N CYS A 60 10.26 23.28 10.61
CA CYS A 60 10.75 23.12 9.24
C CYS A 60 9.61 22.77 8.27
N LYS A 61 9.52 23.47 7.13
CA LYS A 61 8.55 23.14 6.06
C LYS A 61 8.72 21.72 5.50
N LYS A 62 9.96 21.22 5.46
CA LYS A 62 10.30 19.84 5.09
C LYS A 62 11.05 19.19 6.27
N PRO A 63 10.33 18.59 7.22
CA PRO A 63 10.92 18.12 8.47
C PRO A 63 11.64 16.78 8.26
N LEU A 64 12.96 16.82 8.10
CA LEU A 64 13.80 15.62 7.95
C LEU A 64 13.78 14.72 9.20
N CYS A 65 13.46 15.27 10.37
CA CYS A 65 13.32 14.52 11.62
C CYS A 65 12.18 13.48 11.56
N ILE A 66 11.12 13.73 10.78
CA ILE A 66 10.03 12.75 10.56
C ILE A 66 10.57 11.56 9.75
N GLN A 67 11.37 11.83 8.70
CA GLN A 67 11.99 10.78 7.88
C GLN A 67 13.01 9.95 8.68
N GLY A 68 13.67 10.55 9.67
CA GLY A 68 14.56 9.85 10.59
C GLY A 68 13.85 9.02 11.67
N CYS A 69 12.52 9.11 11.80
CA CYS A 69 11.73 8.38 12.77
C CYS A 69 11.09 7.14 12.10
N PRO A 70 11.42 5.90 12.50
CA PRO A 70 10.89 4.69 11.85
C PRO A 70 9.37 4.51 11.91
N VAL A 71 8.68 5.20 12.82
CA VAL A 71 7.21 5.17 12.95
C VAL A 71 6.52 6.41 12.36
N GLY A 72 7.32 7.38 11.86
CA GLY A 72 6.84 8.58 11.18
C GLY A 72 6.12 9.60 12.07
N ILE A 73 6.57 9.81 13.32
CA ILE A 73 5.98 10.80 14.23
C ILE A 73 6.09 12.20 13.62
N ASP A 74 5.01 12.99 13.70
CA ASP A 74 4.97 14.40 13.35
C ASP A 74 5.60 15.25 14.46
N ILE A 75 6.92 15.20 14.49
CA ILE A 75 7.76 15.83 15.51
C ILE A 75 7.50 17.35 15.60
N PRO A 76 7.49 18.13 14.50
CA PRO A 76 7.21 19.56 14.59
C PRO A 76 5.85 19.86 15.23
N ALA A 77 4.81 19.06 14.95
CA ALA A 77 3.47 19.31 15.46
C ALA A 77 3.39 19.16 16.98
N PHE A 78 3.87 18.05 17.56
CA PHE A 78 3.80 17.89 19.01
C PHE A 78 4.73 18.88 19.73
N LEU A 79 5.91 19.17 19.18
CA LEU A 79 6.80 20.18 19.74
C LEU A 79 6.21 21.59 19.74
N ARG A 80 5.36 21.93 18.75
CA ARG A 80 4.66 23.21 18.73
C ARG A 80 3.73 23.34 19.94
N PHE A 81 2.97 22.29 20.24
CA PHE A 81 2.10 22.28 21.42
C PHE A 81 2.89 22.43 22.73
N ILE A 82 4.06 21.80 22.87
CA ILE A 82 4.93 22.01 24.03
C ILE A 82 5.39 23.46 24.12
N ALA A 83 5.85 24.07 23.02
CA ALA A 83 6.28 25.46 23.00
C ALA A 83 5.15 26.45 23.38
N ASP A 84 3.90 26.10 23.03
CA ASP A 84 2.70 26.86 23.39
C ASP A 84 2.22 26.60 24.84
N GLY A 85 2.84 25.65 25.56
CA GLY A 85 2.44 25.23 26.91
C GLY A 85 1.24 24.28 26.97
N ASP A 86 0.77 23.80 25.82
CA ASP A 86 -0.35 22.86 25.69
C ASP A 86 0.14 21.40 25.70
N PHE A 87 0.55 20.91 26.86
CA PHE A 87 1.08 19.55 26.99
C PHE A 87 0.03 18.47 26.69
N ALA A 88 -1.25 18.74 26.97
CA ALA A 88 -2.36 17.86 26.64
C ALA A 88 -2.54 17.74 25.11
N GLY A 89 -2.51 18.86 24.38
CA GLY A 89 -2.53 18.86 22.93
C GLY A 89 -1.33 18.12 22.33
N SER A 90 -0.15 18.29 22.94
CA SER A 90 1.08 17.62 22.51
C SER A 90 0.97 16.09 22.60
N ILE A 91 0.58 15.55 23.76
CA ILE A 91 0.49 14.09 23.93
C ILE A 91 -0.62 13.49 23.07
N ASN A 92 -1.75 14.18 22.91
CA ASN A 92 -2.83 13.74 22.02
C ASN A 92 -2.34 13.62 20.58
N ARG A 93 -1.61 14.63 20.08
CA ARG A 93 -1.03 14.59 18.73
C ARG A 93 -0.03 13.44 18.58
N LEU A 94 0.85 13.26 19.56
CA LEU A 94 1.86 12.19 19.55
C LEU A 94 1.22 10.80 19.51
N LYS A 95 0.13 10.60 20.27
CA LYS A 95 -0.59 9.32 20.34
C LYS A 95 -1.35 8.94 19.06
N GLU A 96 -1.61 9.89 18.17
CA GLU A 96 -2.11 9.58 16.82
C GLU A 96 -1.07 8.80 16.02
N ASP A 97 0.22 9.04 16.24
CA ASP A 97 1.30 8.44 15.46
C ASP A 97 1.91 7.19 16.15
N THR A 98 1.93 7.12 17.49
CA THR A 98 2.54 6.02 18.26
C THR A 98 1.73 5.61 19.48
N ASN A 99 1.81 4.33 19.87
CA ASN A 99 1.19 3.78 21.07
C ASN A 99 2.12 3.72 22.28
N LEU A 100 3.44 3.94 22.12
CA LEU A 100 4.43 3.71 23.19
C LEU A 100 5.36 4.93 23.43
N PRO A 101 4.86 6.17 23.47
CA PRO A 101 5.71 7.36 23.52
C PRO A 101 6.61 7.40 24.78
N ALA A 102 6.08 6.95 25.93
CA ALA A 102 6.85 6.91 27.18
C ALA A 102 8.06 5.96 27.12
N ILE A 103 8.01 4.96 26.23
CA ILE A 103 9.08 3.99 26.02
C ILE A 103 10.06 4.53 24.98
N CYS A 104 9.57 4.99 23.83
CA CYS A 104 10.39 5.50 22.73
C CYS A 104 11.29 6.66 23.17
N GLY A 105 10.75 7.61 23.93
CA GLY A 105 11.52 8.75 24.43
C GLY A 105 12.70 8.36 25.33
N ARG A 106 12.66 7.15 25.93
CA ARG A 106 13.72 6.63 26.83
C ARG A 106 14.76 5.77 26.12
N VAL A 107 14.35 4.95 25.16
CA VAL A 107 15.20 3.85 24.66
C VAL A 107 15.62 3.98 23.20
N CYS A 108 15.05 4.92 22.44
CA CYS A 108 15.49 5.13 21.05
C CYS A 108 16.93 5.64 21.01
N PRO A 109 17.78 5.16 20.10
CA PRO A 109 19.08 5.80 19.82
C PRO A 109 18.85 7.04 18.94
N GLN A 110 18.40 8.14 19.54
CA GLN A 110 18.01 9.34 18.79
C GLN A 110 19.17 9.90 17.95
N GLU A 111 20.41 9.70 18.39
CA GLU A 111 21.65 10.11 17.74
C GLU A 111 21.91 9.46 16.38
N THR A 112 21.22 8.35 16.06
CA THR A 112 21.25 7.69 14.75
C THR A 112 19.89 7.72 14.04
N GLN A 113 18.96 8.56 14.50
CA GLN A 113 17.57 8.59 14.06
C GLN A 113 17.05 10.03 13.89
N CYS A 114 16.00 10.42 14.60
CA CYS A 114 15.30 11.69 14.42
C CYS A 114 16.19 12.91 14.73
N GLU A 115 17.09 12.81 15.72
CA GLU A 115 17.99 13.90 16.10
C GLU A 115 19.16 14.03 15.13
N GLU A 116 19.65 12.91 14.58
CA GLU A 116 20.66 12.89 13.51
C GLU A 116 20.21 13.71 12.29
N LYS A 117 18.94 13.58 11.90
CA LYS A 117 18.37 14.27 10.74
C LYS A 117 17.90 15.70 11.06
N CYS A 118 18.01 16.16 12.30
CA CYS A 118 17.52 17.48 12.69
C CYS A 118 18.30 18.61 11.99
N ILE A 119 17.58 19.53 11.34
CA ILE A 119 18.21 20.65 10.60
C ILE A 119 18.97 21.60 11.55
N VAL A 120 18.52 21.76 12.79
CA VAL A 120 19.26 22.53 13.82
C VAL A 120 20.63 21.92 14.08
N GLY A 121 20.73 20.59 14.04
CA GLY A 121 21.96 19.80 14.20
C GLY A 121 23.07 20.12 13.20
N LYS A 122 22.75 20.78 12.07
CA LYS A 122 23.75 21.17 11.05
C LYS A 122 24.62 22.35 11.47
N ARG A 123 24.15 23.19 12.40
CA ARG A 123 24.86 24.41 12.86
C ARG A 123 24.98 24.50 14.37
N ASN A 124 24.04 23.91 15.10
CA ASN A 124 24.00 23.85 16.56
C ASN A 124 23.80 22.40 16.99
N GLN A 125 23.62 22.14 18.29
CA GLN A 125 23.17 20.82 18.74
C GLN A 125 21.71 20.55 18.30
N PRO A 126 21.34 19.31 17.94
CA PRO A 126 19.98 18.98 17.55
C PRO A 126 18.98 19.24 18.68
N ILE A 127 17.69 19.25 18.31
CA ILE A 127 16.59 19.30 19.29
C ILE A 127 16.59 17.99 20.08
N ALA A 128 16.42 18.04 21.40
CA ALA A 128 16.29 16.87 22.26
C ALA A 128 14.90 16.22 22.13
N ILE A 129 14.61 15.68 20.94
CA ILE A 129 13.30 15.13 20.58
C ILE A 129 12.90 14.01 21.53
N GLY A 130 13.81 13.08 21.84
CA GLY A 130 13.51 11.96 22.73
C GLY A 130 13.14 12.41 24.14
N ALA A 131 13.85 13.42 24.66
CA ALA A 131 13.58 14.01 25.98
C ALA A 131 12.21 14.72 26.02
N LEU A 132 11.82 15.37 24.93
CA LEU A 132 10.53 16.04 24.80
C LEU A 132 9.37 15.06 24.63
N GLU A 133 9.56 13.99 23.86
CA GLU A 133 8.63 12.85 23.76
C GLU A 133 8.42 12.20 25.14
N ARG A 134 9.51 11.94 25.86
CA ARG A 134 9.46 11.44 27.23
C ARG A 134 8.68 12.38 28.15
N PHE A 135 9.00 13.68 28.12
CA PHE A 135 8.38 14.68 28.99
C PHE A 135 6.86 14.69 28.86
N VAL A 136 6.32 14.72 27.63
CA VAL A 136 4.86 14.80 27.46
C VAL A 136 4.15 13.52 27.84
N ALA A 137 4.80 12.36 27.67
CA ALA A 137 4.27 11.08 28.09
C ALA A 137 4.28 10.94 29.63
N ASP A 138 5.34 11.41 30.28
CA ASP A 138 5.44 11.47 31.75
C ASP A 138 4.43 12.47 32.34
N TRP A 139 4.26 13.64 31.71
CA TRP A 139 3.27 14.63 32.12
C TRP A 139 1.83 14.08 32.06
N GLU A 140 1.47 13.37 30.99
CA GLU A 140 0.16 12.71 30.89
C GLU A 140 -0.03 11.68 32.00
N ARG A 141 1.03 10.91 32.30
CA ARG A 141 1.02 9.90 33.35
C ARG A 141 0.65 10.49 34.70
N GLU A 142 1.31 11.58 35.05
CA GLU A 142 1.24 12.26 36.36
C GLU A 142 -0.04 13.10 36.52
N ASN A 143 -0.58 13.64 35.44
CA ASN A 143 -1.78 14.48 35.48
C ASN A 143 -3.07 13.69 35.24
N GLY A 144 -3.00 12.36 35.06
CA GLY A 144 -4.17 11.51 34.83
C GLY A 144 -4.93 11.84 33.53
N ALA A 145 -4.30 12.55 32.60
CA ALA A 145 -4.91 13.04 31.36
C ALA A 145 -5.03 11.95 30.27
N VAL A 146 -5.03 10.68 30.68
CA VAL A 146 -5.02 9.53 29.77
C VAL A 146 -6.32 9.50 28.97
N LYS A 147 -6.20 9.61 27.66
CA LYS A 147 -7.32 9.33 26.74
C LYS A 147 -7.13 7.96 26.12
N THR A 148 -8.17 7.13 26.23
CA THR A 148 -8.26 5.90 25.43
C THR A 148 -8.34 6.30 23.95
N PRO A 149 -7.47 5.76 23.07
CA PRO A 149 -7.56 6.02 21.65
C PRO A 149 -8.94 5.67 21.09
N VAL A 150 -9.40 6.43 20.09
CA VAL A 150 -10.67 6.15 19.42
C VAL A 150 -10.52 4.87 18.61
N VAL A 151 -11.39 3.89 18.87
CA VAL A 151 -11.47 2.63 18.12
C VAL A 151 -12.54 2.74 17.05
N SER A 152 -12.20 2.33 15.83
CA SER A 152 -13.12 2.29 14.69
C SER A 152 -14.22 1.24 14.88
N ALA A 153 -15.25 1.30 14.03
CA ALA A 153 -16.32 0.29 14.05
C ALA A 153 -15.75 -1.13 13.88
N GLN A 154 -16.33 -2.11 14.58
CA GLN A 154 -15.86 -3.50 14.54
C GLN A 154 -15.93 -4.06 13.10
N THR A 155 -14.81 -4.63 12.64
CA THR A 155 -14.70 -5.22 11.29
C THR A 155 -15.22 -6.66 11.23
N GLY A 156 -15.38 -7.31 12.39
CA GLY A 156 -15.68 -8.73 12.51
C GLY A 156 -14.49 -9.65 12.19
N LYS A 157 -13.31 -9.11 11.94
CA LYS A 157 -12.09 -9.88 11.65
C LYS A 157 -11.26 -10.11 12.91
N ARG A 158 -10.61 -11.27 12.98
CA ARG A 158 -9.81 -11.72 14.13
C ARG A 158 -8.35 -11.88 13.75
N VAL A 159 -7.45 -11.26 14.51
CA VAL A 159 -6.00 -11.34 14.28
C VAL A 159 -5.28 -11.87 15.52
N ALA A 160 -4.44 -12.89 15.30
CA ALA A 160 -3.53 -13.38 16.33
C ALA A 160 -2.18 -12.67 16.22
N VAL A 161 -1.63 -12.21 17.34
CA VAL A 161 -0.31 -11.58 17.42
C VAL A 161 0.58 -12.45 18.30
N VAL A 162 1.66 -13.00 17.75
CA VAL A 162 2.58 -13.90 18.44
C VAL A 162 3.77 -13.09 18.95
N GLY A 163 3.88 -12.97 20.28
CA GLY A 163 4.88 -12.17 20.98
C GLY A 163 4.36 -10.80 21.37
N SER A 164 4.59 -10.40 22.63
CA SER A 164 4.19 -9.12 23.20
C SER A 164 5.35 -8.11 23.29
N GLY A 165 6.36 -8.25 22.43
CA GLY A 165 7.42 -7.25 22.30
C GLY A 165 6.93 -5.97 21.60
N PRO A 166 7.82 -4.98 21.40
CA PRO A 166 7.46 -3.70 20.78
C PRO A 166 6.72 -3.82 19.44
N ALA A 167 7.17 -4.75 18.58
CA ALA A 167 6.51 -5.04 17.31
C ALA A 167 5.07 -5.53 17.53
N GLY A 168 4.88 -6.58 18.33
CA GLY A 168 3.56 -7.16 18.59
C GLY A 168 2.59 -6.20 19.27
N LEU A 169 3.04 -5.45 20.29
CA LEU A 169 2.21 -4.45 20.97
C LEU A 169 1.80 -3.32 20.00
N THR A 170 2.70 -2.89 19.12
CA THR A 170 2.38 -1.89 18.10
C THR A 170 1.37 -2.42 17.10
N THR A 171 1.60 -3.61 16.54
CA THR A 171 0.67 -4.26 15.61
C THR A 171 -0.71 -4.42 16.25
N ALA A 172 -0.76 -4.86 17.51
CA ALA A 172 -2.01 -5.06 18.22
C ALA A 172 -2.80 -3.77 18.44
N GLY A 173 -2.14 -2.71 18.90
CA GLY A 173 -2.78 -1.40 19.08
C GLY A 173 -3.27 -0.80 17.76
N GLU A 174 -2.46 -0.91 16.71
CA GLU A 174 -2.81 -0.43 15.37
C GLU A 174 -4.01 -1.16 14.76
N LEU A 175 -4.06 -2.49 14.88
CA LEU A 175 -5.21 -3.28 14.39
C LEU A 175 -6.47 -3.07 15.23
N ALA A 176 -6.33 -2.96 16.56
CA ALA A 176 -7.45 -2.67 17.45
C ALA A 176 -8.09 -1.32 17.11
N ARG A 177 -7.29 -0.26 16.88
CA ARG A 177 -7.79 1.06 16.43
C ARG A 177 -8.59 0.98 15.13
N ARG A 178 -8.25 0.07 14.23
CA ARG A 178 -8.94 -0.18 12.96
C ARG A 178 -10.20 -1.05 13.11
N GLY A 179 -10.53 -1.51 14.32
CA GLY A 179 -11.76 -2.23 14.62
C GLY A 179 -11.63 -3.76 14.54
N HIS A 180 -10.42 -4.30 14.38
CA HIS A 180 -10.18 -5.75 14.39
C HIS A 180 -10.16 -6.30 15.81
N ALA A 181 -10.65 -7.52 15.99
CA ALA A 181 -10.52 -8.25 17.25
C ALA A 181 -9.12 -8.87 17.34
N VAL A 182 -8.31 -8.42 18.30
CA VAL A 182 -6.90 -8.82 18.41
C VAL A 182 -6.66 -9.65 19.68
N THR A 183 -6.00 -10.79 19.53
CA THR A 183 -5.48 -11.59 20.65
C THR A 183 -3.96 -11.72 20.54
N VAL A 184 -3.24 -11.22 21.55
CA VAL A 184 -1.78 -11.36 21.70
C VAL A 184 -1.47 -12.63 22.48
N PHE A 185 -0.56 -13.45 21.98
CA PHE A 185 -0.06 -14.66 22.62
C PHE A 185 1.40 -14.45 23.04
N GLU A 186 1.67 -14.53 24.33
CA GLU A 186 2.99 -14.29 24.92
C GLU A 186 3.46 -15.54 25.66
N ALA A 187 4.72 -15.93 25.45
CA ALA A 187 5.32 -17.12 26.05
C ALA A 187 5.61 -16.93 27.55
N LEU A 188 5.99 -15.72 27.96
CA LEU A 188 6.30 -15.39 29.35
C LEU A 188 5.04 -15.06 30.17
N HIS A 189 5.23 -14.94 31.48
CA HIS A 189 4.18 -14.62 32.45
C HIS A 189 3.93 -13.11 32.60
N GLU A 190 4.68 -12.26 31.89
CA GLU A 190 4.51 -10.81 31.83
C GLU A 190 4.68 -10.35 30.38
N PRO A 191 3.82 -9.43 29.87
CA PRO A 191 3.92 -8.92 28.51
C PRO A 191 4.96 -7.79 28.39
N GLY A 192 5.51 -7.58 27.19
CA GLY A 192 6.43 -6.48 26.87
C GLY A 192 7.74 -6.93 26.23
N GLY A 193 8.02 -8.24 26.20
CA GLY A 193 9.25 -8.79 25.64
C GLY A 193 10.51 -8.15 26.27
N VAL A 194 11.45 -7.72 25.42
CA VAL A 194 12.73 -7.12 25.88
C VAL A 194 12.52 -5.90 26.78
N LEU A 195 11.39 -5.20 26.67
CA LEU A 195 11.04 -4.06 27.52
C LEU A 195 10.88 -4.45 28.98
N VAL A 196 10.55 -5.72 29.27
CA VAL A 196 10.39 -6.25 30.63
C VAL A 196 11.59 -7.09 31.05
N TYR A 197 11.99 -8.09 30.25
CA TYR A 197 13.04 -9.02 30.68
C TYR A 197 14.47 -8.53 30.37
N GLY A 198 14.65 -7.63 29.40
CA GLY A 198 15.97 -7.26 28.87
C GLY A 198 16.47 -5.91 29.37
N ILE A 199 15.76 -4.84 29.02
CA ILE A 199 16.13 -3.46 29.39
C ILE A 199 15.95 -3.29 30.91
N PRO A 200 16.92 -2.84 31.71
CA PRO A 200 16.75 -2.71 33.15
C PRO A 200 15.86 -1.55 33.60
N GLU A 201 15.41 -1.60 34.86
CA GLU A 201 14.49 -0.62 35.45
C GLU A 201 15.10 0.79 35.57
N PHE A 202 16.42 0.89 35.73
CA PHE A 202 17.14 2.16 35.77
C PHE A 202 17.17 2.92 34.43
N ARG A 203 16.79 2.25 33.32
CA ARG A 203 16.62 2.87 31.99
C ARG A 203 15.16 2.91 31.56
N LEU A 204 14.40 1.84 31.85
CA LEU A 204 12.99 1.73 31.50
C LEU A 204 12.19 1.16 32.68
N PRO A 205 11.55 2.04 33.48
CA PRO A 205 10.67 1.63 34.56
C PRO A 205 9.57 0.67 34.10
N LYS A 206 9.38 -0.46 34.82
CA LYS A 206 8.44 -1.51 34.41
C LYS A 206 6.98 -1.10 34.50
N GLU A 207 6.69 -0.17 35.41
CA GLU A 207 5.38 0.46 35.52
C GLU A 207 4.95 1.14 34.22
N ILE A 208 5.88 1.76 33.50
CA ILE A 208 5.59 2.42 32.21
C ILE A 208 5.13 1.40 31.19
N VAL A 209 5.87 0.29 31.05
CA VAL A 209 5.50 -0.79 30.12
C VAL A 209 4.12 -1.37 30.48
N ARG A 210 3.88 -1.60 31.78
CA ARG A 210 2.59 -2.11 32.26
C ARG A 210 1.43 -1.17 31.91
N ARG A 211 1.61 0.14 32.09
CA ARG A 211 0.59 1.15 31.77
C ARG A 211 0.27 1.20 30.27
N GLU A 212 1.28 1.08 29.41
CA GLU A 212 1.04 1.02 27.95
C GLU A 212 0.28 -0.25 27.56
N VAL A 213 0.63 -1.39 28.17
CA VAL A 213 -0.11 -2.65 27.98
C VAL A 213 -1.55 -2.55 28.47
N ASP A 214 -1.79 -1.88 29.60
CA ASP A 214 -3.14 -1.65 30.12
C ASP A 214 -3.96 -0.73 29.20
N GLY A 215 -3.30 0.23 28.53
CA GLY A 215 -3.90 1.02 27.45
C GLY A 215 -4.38 0.16 26.28
N LEU A 216 -3.60 -0.83 25.86
CA LEU A 216 -4.03 -1.79 24.83
C LEU A 216 -5.21 -2.65 25.29
N ARG A 217 -5.20 -3.13 26.55
CA ARG A 217 -6.33 -3.88 27.12
C ARG A 217 -7.60 -3.03 27.16
N ALA A 218 -7.48 -1.75 27.50
CA ALA A 218 -8.61 -0.81 27.48
C ALA A 218 -9.19 -0.58 26.07
N MET A 219 -8.39 -0.79 25.01
CA MET A 219 -8.86 -0.81 23.62
C MET A 219 -9.50 -2.14 23.20
N GLY A 220 -9.58 -3.13 24.09
CA GLY A 220 -10.16 -4.45 23.81
C GLY A 220 -9.18 -5.49 23.28
N VAL A 221 -7.87 -5.23 23.32
CA VAL A 221 -6.85 -6.24 22.99
C VAL A 221 -6.82 -7.32 24.08
N GLU A 222 -7.02 -8.58 23.70
CA GLU A 222 -6.85 -9.72 24.58
C GLU A 222 -5.37 -10.11 24.65
N ILE A 223 -4.84 -10.38 25.85
CA ILE A 223 -3.45 -10.82 26.03
C ILE A 223 -3.43 -12.13 26.80
N ARG A 224 -2.97 -13.20 26.13
CA ARG A 224 -2.80 -14.55 26.67
C ARG A 224 -1.34 -14.82 26.97
N LEU A 225 -1.00 -14.78 28.25
CA LEU A 225 0.34 -15.06 28.77
C LEU A 225 0.59 -16.58 28.85
N ASN A 226 1.83 -16.97 29.12
CA ASN A 226 2.24 -18.37 29.28
C ASN A 226 1.85 -19.29 28.10
N THR A 227 1.78 -18.75 26.89
CA THR A 227 1.40 -19.46 25.68
C THR A 227 2.58 -19.54 24.71
N ILE A 228 3.22 -20.71 24.65
CA ILE A 228 4.39 -20.94 23.80
C ILE A 228 3.91 -21.38 22.41
N VAL A 229 3.90 -20.45 21.45
CA VAL A 229 3.52 -20.75 20.06
C VAL A 229 4.59 -21.63 19.40
N GLY A 230 4.15 -22.70 18.74
CA GLY A 230 4.93 -23.83 18.25
C GLY A 230 5.13 -24.97 19.25
N ARG A 231 4.60 -24.86 20.47
CA ARG A 231 4.45 -25.99 21.42
C ARG A 231 3.03 -26.13 21.94
N SER A 232 2.55 -25.12 22.66
CA SER A 232 1.21 -25.09 23.27
C SER A 232 0.12 -24.90 22.21
N LEU A 233 0.44 -24.17 21.15
CA LEU A 233 -0.44 -23.84 20.04
C LEU A 233 0.39 -23.60 18.78
N THR A 234 0.01 -24.11 17.63
CA THR A 234 0.68 -23.82 16.35
C THR A 234 -0.03 -22.69 15.59
N ILE A 235 0.63 -22.11 14.58
CA ILE A 235 -0.01 -21.12 13.70
C ILE A 235 -1.21 -21.73 12.95
N ASP A 236 -1.10 -23.00 12.54
CA ASP A 236 -2.20 -23.69 11.86
C ASP A 236 -3.40 -23.91 12.80
N ASP A 237 -3.15 -24.17 14.09
CA ASP A 237 -4.22 -24.21 15.11
C ASP A 237 -4.91 -22.85 15.29
N MET A 238 -4.17 -21.74 15.18
CA MET A 238 -4.77 -20.39 15.23
C MET A 238 -5.75 -20.19 14.07
N PHE A 239 -5.35 -20.56 12.84
CA PHE A 239 -6.28 -20.52 11.71
C PHE A 239 -7.48 -21.45 11.93
N ALA A 240 -7.28 -22.65 12.48
CA ALA A 240 -8.37 -23.57 12.82
C ALA A 240 -9.32 -23.02 13.89
N GLN A 241 -8.83 -22.16 14.79
CA GLN A 241 -9.63 -21.44 15.80
C GLN A 241 -10.34 -20.19 15.23
N GLY A 242 -10.23 -19.94 13.93
CA GLY A 242 -10.94 -18.85 13.23
C GLY A 242 -10.26 -17.49 13.36
N PHE A 243 -8.94 -17.44 13.52
CA PHE A 243 -8.18 -16.22 13.23
C PHE A 243 -8.02 -16.06 11.72
N ASP A 244 -8.27 -14.85 11.20
CA ASP A 244 -8.19 -14.55 9.76
C ASP A 244 -6.76 -14.24 9.31
N ALA A 245 -5.91 -13.74 10.22
CA ALA A 245 -4.50 -13.46 10.00
C ALA A 245 -3.67 -13.67 11.28
N VAL A 246 -2.36 -13.90 11.09
CA VAL A 246 -1.40 -14.05 12.19
C VAL A 246 -0.20 -13.13 11.96
N PHE A 247 0.19 -12.37 12.98
CA PHE A 247 1.44 -11.62 13.00
C PHE A 247 2.46 -12.31 13.92
N VAL A 248 3.70 -12.47 13.46
CA VAL A 248 4.80 -13.06 14.23
C VAL A 248 5.82 -11.98 14.59
N GLY A 249 5.86 -11.63 15.88
CA GLY A 249 6.79 -10.67 16.49
C GLY A 249 7.53 -11.28 17.67
N SER A 250 7.97 -12.54 17.56
CA SER A 250 8.63 -13.30 18.64
C SER A 250 10.07 -12.85 18.96
N GLY A 251 10.64 -11.98 18.12
CA GLY A 251 11.97 -11.41 18.29
C GLY A 251 13.13 -12.39 18.12
N ALA A 252 14.34 -11.95 18.51
CA ALA A 252 15.57 -12.73 18.50
C ALA A 252 16.02 -13.05 19.93
N GLY A 253 15.37 -14.01 20.57
CA GLY A 253 15.55 -14.33 22.00
C GLY A 253 16.57 -15.43 22.33
N LEU A 254 17.16 -16.11 21.34
CA LEU A 254 18.09 -17.21 21.56
C LEU A 254 19.53 -16.66 21.69
N PRO A 255 20.24 -16.82 22.82
CA PRO A 255 21.57 -16.26 22.97
C PRO A 255 22.62 -16.95 22.09
N HIS A 256 23.60 -16.19 21.62
CA HIS A 256 24.82 -16.74 21.07
C HIS A 256 25.82 -17.09 22.18
N PHE A 257 26.46 -18.23 22.02
CA PHE A 257 27.55 -18.71 22.85
C PHE A 257 28.89 -18.48 22.12
N LEU A 258 29.95 -18.20 22.88
CA LEU A 258 31.32 -17.99 22.40
C LEU A 258 31.90 -19.26 21.77
N GLY A 259 31.51 -20.44 22.27
CA GLY A 259 32.03 -21.73 21.81
C GLY A 259 33.48 -21.99 22.25
N ILE A 260 33.89 -21.43 23.39
CA ILE A 260 35.25 -21.55 23.93
C ILE A 260 35.30 -22.47 25.16
N PRO A 261 36.47 -23.03 25.50
CA PRO A 261 36.60 -23.87 26.69
C PRO A 261 36.19 -23.14 27.97
N GLY A 262 35.55 -23.87 28.88
CA GLY A 262 35.09 -23.34 30.18
C GLY A 262 33.79 -22.53 30.15
N GLU A 263 33.16 -22.33 28.98
CA GLU A 263 31.90 -21.54 28.87
C GLU A 263 30.72 -22.11 29.69
N ASN A 264 30.78 -23.39 30.09
CA ASN A 264 29.75 -24.04 30.91
C ASN A 264 30.09 -24.08 32.42
N LEU A 265 31.13 -23.36 32.88
CA LEU A 265 31.47 -23.27 34.31
C LEU A 265 30.40 -22.51 35.09
N ASN A 266 30.25 -22.82 36.38
CA ASN A 266 29.38 -22.05 37.26
C ASN A 266 29.86 -20.60 37.36
N GLY A 267 28.93 -19.65 37.36
CA GLY A 267 29.23 -18.22 37.31
C GLY A 267 29.37 -17.64 35.90
N VAL A 268 29.31 -18.47 34.85
CA VAL A 268 29.18 -18.02 33.46
C VAL A 268 27.71 -17.97 33.07
N TYR A 269 27.23 -16.80 32.64
CA TYR A 269 25.86 -16.55 32.23
C TYR A 269 25.79 -16.08 30.78
N SER A 270 24.72 -16.47 30.08
CA SER A 270 24.26 -15.65 28.95
C SER A 270 23.65 -14.34 29.48
N ALA A 271 23.79 -13.25 28.74
CA ALA A 271 23.16 -11.99 29.12
C ALA A 271 21.64 -12.10 29.19
N ASN A 272 21.03 -12.95 28.35
CA ASN A 272 19.59 -13.23 28.40
C ASN A 272 19.19 -13.85 29.74
N GLU A 273 19.93 -14.85 30.23
CA GLU A 273 19.66 -15.43 31.55
C GLU A 273 19.87 -14.39 32.66
N PHE A 274 21.03 -13.74 32.67
CA PHE A 274 21.41 -12.77 33.70
C PHE A 274 20.36 -11.65 33.82
N LEU A 275 20.03 -11.01 32.70
CA LEU A 275 19.05 -9.92 32.66
C LEU A 275 17.62 -10.42 32.93
N THR A 276 17.23 -11.62 32.49
CA THR A 276 15.91 -12.16 32.81
C THR A 276 15.77 -12.41 34.31
N ARG A 277 16.78 -12.99 34.96
CA ARG A 277 16.80 -13.16 36.42
C ARG A 277 16.70 -11.82 37.13
N MET A 278 17.47 -10.83 36.68
CA MET A 278 17.50 -9.51 37.31
C MET A 278 16.22 -8.72 37.09
N ASN A 279 15.71 -8.64 35.86
CA ASN A 279 14.63 -7.74 35.51
C ASN A 279 13.24 -8.38 35.66
N LEU A 280 13.04 -9.56 35.07
CA LEU A 280 11.74 -10.23 35.10
C LEU A 280 11.51 -10.91 36.46
N MET A 281 12.52 -11.63 36.94
CA MET A 281 12.41 -12.38 38.21
C MET A 281 12.81 -11.58 39.44
N LYS A 282 13.36 -10.37 39.26
CA LYS A 282 13.78 -9.45 40.33
C LYS A 282 14.75 -10.06 41.32
N ALA A 283 15.72 -10.83 40.83
CA ALA A 283 16.71 -11.53 41.66
C ALA A 283 17.56 -10.60 42.53
N PHE A 284 17.70 -9.31 42.17
CA PHE A 284 18.35 -8.29 43.00
C PHE A 284 17.62 -8.03 44.33
N ARG A 285 16.38 -8.50 44.47
CA ARG A 285 15.58 -8.43 45.71
C ARG A 285 15.51 -9.76 46.45
N PHE A 286 16.33 -10.75 46.12
CA PHE A 286 16.37 -12.00 46.86
C PHE A 286 16.71 -11.73 48.35
N PRO A 287 15.99 -12.33 49.33
CA PRO A 287 14.99 -13.40 49.19
C PRO A 287 13.52 -12.95 49.07
N ASP A 288 13.20 -11.65 48.99
CA ASP A 288 11.80 -11.18 48.80
C ASP A 288 11.18 -11.78 47.53
N TYR A 289 12.01 -11.97 46.49
CA TYR A 289 11.70 -12.74 45.30
C TYR A 289 12.49 -14.05 45.32
N HIS A 290 11.86 -15.14 44.91
CA HIS A 290 12.41 -16.49 45.09
C HIS A 290 13.53 -16.88 44.13
N THR A 291 13.73 -16.14 43.02
CA THR A 291 14.78 -16.48 42.05
C THR A 291 16.13 -15.99 42.55
N PRO A 292 17.10 -16.89 42.82
CA PRO A 292 18.43 -16.49 43.21
C PRO A 292 19.26 -16.08 41.98
N ILE A 293 20.34 -15.35 42.24
CA ILE A 293 21.42 -15.12 41.28
C ILE A 293 22.75 -15.12 42.04
N HIS A 294 23.76 -15.78 41.49
CA HIS A 294 25.12 -15.71 42.03
C HIS A 294 25.88 -14.64 41.24
N VAL A 295 26.35 -13.61 41.93
CA VAL A 295 27.17 -12.54 41.37
C VAL A 295 28.39 -12.40 42.28
N GLY A 296 29.57 -12.72 41.74
CA GLY A 296 30.83 -12.61 42.44
C GLY A 296 31.35 -11.17 42.52
N LYS A 297 32.60 -10.99 42.93
CA LYS A 297 33.17 -9.67 43.20
C LYS A 297 33.87 -9.07 41.99
N LYS A 298 34.47 -9.89 41.15
CA LYS A 298 35.15 -9.49 39.91
C LYS A 298 34.36 -9.99 38.73
N ILE A 299 33.73 -9.08 37.99
CA ILE A 299 32.78 -9.44 36.93
C ILE A 299 33.32 -9.02 35.58
N ALA A 300 33.25 -9.91 34.59
CA ALA A 300 33.50 -9.57 33.19
C ALA A 300 32.24 -9.71 32.35
N VAL A 301 31.93 -8.69 31.56
CA VAL A 301 30.84 -8.69 30.58
C VAL A 301 31.44 -8.64 29.18
N PHE A 302 31.08 -9.58 28.31
CA PHE A 302 31.66 -9.74 26.99
C PHE A 302 30.70 -9.22 25.91
N GLY A 303 31.04 -8.08 25.31
CA GLY A 303 30.19 -7.42 24.30
C GLY A 303 30.37 -5.90 24.31
N GLY A 304 29.72 -5.22 23.37
CA GLY A 304 29.78 -3.76 23.25
C GLY A 304 28.46 -3.09 22.89
N GLY A 305 27.36 -3.85 22.85
CA GLY A 305 26.02 -3.32 22.57
C GLY A 305 25.24 -2.96 23.84
N ASN A 306 24.00 -2.50 23.66
CA ASN A 306 23.13 -2.12 24.79
C ASN A 306 22.95 -3.26 25.79
N THR A 307 22.80 -4.51 25.33
CA THR A 307 22.73 -5.68 26.22
C THR A 307 23.96 -5.83 27.12
N ALA A 308 25.15 -5.52 26.61
CA ALA A 308 26.39 -5.56 27.39
C ALA A 308 26.44 -4.41 28.41
N MET A 309 26.03 -3.21 28.02
CA MET A 309 25.93 -2.07 28.94
C MET A 309 24.90 -2.33 30.05
N ASP A 310 23.73 -2.84 29.68
CA ASP A 310 22.65 -3.19 30.60
C ASP A 310 23.11 -4.25 31.61
N ALA A 311 23.80 -5.29 31.14
CA ALA A 311 24.37 -6.32 32.00
C ALA A 311 25.46 -5.77 32.94
N ALA A 312 26.41 -4.97 32.42
CA ALA A 312 27.49 -4.41 33.21
C ALA A 312 26.99 -3.45 34.31
N ARG A 313 26.05 -2.56 33.95
CA ARG A 313 25.45 -1.61 34.89
C ARG A 313 24.52 -2.27 35.90
N THR A 314 23.84 -3.35 35.50
CA THR A 314 23.08 -4.21 36.42
C THR A 314 24.01 -4.92 37.40
N ALA A 315 25.13 -5.45 36.92
CA ALA A 315 26.14 -6.09 37.75
C ALA A 315 26.76 -5.11 38.77
N LEU A 316 27.07 -3.88 38.37
CA LEU A 316 27.57 -2.83 39.27
C LEU A 316 26.62 -2.57 40.45
N ARG A 317 25.30 -2.60 40.21
CA ARG A 317 24.28 -2.37 41.25
C ARG A 317 24.22 -3.46 42.32
N MET A 318 24.89 -4.59 42.10
CA MET A 318 25.04 -5.65 43.09
C MET A 318 26.23 -5.43 44.04
N GLY A 319 26.93 -4.28 43.94
CA GLY A 319 28.07 -3.94 44.78
C GLY A 319 29.33 -4.80 44.61
N PRO A 320 29.75 -5.16 43.37
CA PRO A 320 31.00 -5.88 43.14
C PRO A 320 32.23 -5.00 43.45
N GLU A 321 33.41 -5.62 43.53
CA GLU A 321 34.69 -4.91 43.63
C GLU A 321 35.09 -4.29 42.28
N SER A 322 34.81 -4.97 41.15
CA SER A 322 35.02 -4.42 39.81
C SER A 322 34.10 -5.05 38.76
N VAL A 323 33.75 -4.26 37.73
CA VAL A 323 33.03 -4.73 36.54
C VAL A 323 33.80 -4.28 35.31
N LYS A 324 34.29 -5.25 34.54
CA LYS A 324 35.00 -5.04 33.27
C LYS A 324 34.10 -5.36 32.09
N LEU A 325 33.97 -4.42 31.16
CA LEU A 325 33.33 -4.64 29.87
C LEU A 325 34.41 -4.94 28.83
N ILE A 326 34.50 -6.21 28.42
CA ILE A 326 35.49 -6.72 27.47
C ILE A 326 34.89 -6.69 26.07
N TYR A 327 35.51 -5.91 25.17
CA TYR A 327 35.06 -5.74 23.81
C TYR A 327 36.17 -5.94 22.79
N ARG A 328 35.89 -6.74 21.77
CA ARG A 328 36.89 -7.13 20.76
C ARG A 328 37.30 -6.01 19.79
N ARG A 329 36.58 -4.89 19.73
CA ARG A 329 36.90 -3.73 18.88
C ARG A 329 37.20 -2.50 19.74
N SER A 330 37.43 -1.35 19.12
CA SER A 330 37.59 -0.11 19.85
C SER A 330 36.24 0.46 20.28
N GLU A 331 36.27 1.47 21.14
CA GLU A 331 35.09 2.20 21.56
C GLU A 331 34.31 2.82 20.37
N ALA A 332 35.01 3.30 19.34
CA ALA A 332 34.37 3.93 18.19
C ALA A 332 33.47 2.96 17.40
N GLU A 333 33.69 1.64 17.52
CA GLU A 333 32.85 0.63 16.89
C GLU A 333 31.75 0.07 17.82
N MET A 334 31.64 0.54 19.06
CA MET A 334 30.63 0.07 20.01
C MET A 334 29.21 0.42 19.50
N PRO A 335 28.32 -0.58 19.37
CA PRO A 335 26.95 -0.33 18.92
C PRO A 335 25.99 0.09 20.04
N ALA A 336 26.44 0.22 21.29
CA ALA A 336 25.60 0.73 22.38
C ALA A 336 25.26 2.21 22.18
N ARG A 337 24.13 2.65 22.75
CA ARG A 337 23.73 4.06 22.78
C ARG A 337 24.82 4.89 23.44
N ALA A 338 25.10 6.07 22.90
CA ALA A 338 26.15 6.93 23.44
C ALA A 338 25.88 7.33 24.91
N GLU A 339 24.61 7.58 25.25
CA GLU A 339 24.16 7.87 26.61
C GLU A 339 24.48 6.71 27.58
N GLU A 340 24.26 5.45 27.18
CA GLU A 340 24.51 4.30 28.05
C GLU A 340 26.01 4.03 28.25
N ILE A 341 26.84 4.30 27.23
CA ILE A 341 28.31 4.22 27.34
C ILE A 341 28.80 5.27 28.34
N HIS A 342 28.30 6.50 28.23
CA HIS A 342 28.62 7.58 29.17
C HIS A 342 28.20 7.22 30.59
N HIS A 343 26.95 6.79 30.80
CA HIS A 343 26.47 6.39 32.13
C HIS A 343 27.26 5.22 32.70
N GLY A 344 27.62 4.24 31.89
CA GLY A 344 28.46 3.12 32.31
C GLY A 344 29.82 3.58 32.84
N ARG A 345 30.48 4.53 32.17
CA ARG A 345 31.74 5.10 32.66
C ARG A 345 31.57 5.86 33.96
N ASP A 346 30.59 6.74 34.01
CA ASP A 346 30.33 7.56 35.19
C ASP A 346 30.00 6.70 36.41
N GLU A 347 29.32 5.58 36.21
CA GLU A 347 28.97 4.62 37.27
C GLU A 347 30.17 3.73 37.69
N GLY A 348 31.25 3.70 36.90
CA GLY A 348 32.50 2.99 37.22
C GLY A 348 32.75 1.68 36.45
N VAL A 349 32.09 1.44 35.31
CA VAL A 349 32.42 0.29 34.44
C VAL A 349 33.80 0.49 33.84
N GLU A 350 34.68 -0.51 33.96
CA GLU A 350 36.00 -0.53 33.34
C GLU A 350 35.91 -1.03 31.90
N PHE A 351 36.25 -0.20 30.91
CA PHE A 351 36.17 -0.56 29.49
C PHE A 351 37.50 -1.18 29.03
N VAL A 352 37.48 -2.47 28.69
CA VAL A 352 38.63 -3.22 28.18
C VAL A 352 38.40 -3.53 26.70
N THR A 353 38.77 -2.59 25.85
CA THR A 353 38.60 -2.68 24.38
C THR A 353 39.72 -3.48 23.72
N LEU A 354 39.57 -3.77 22.42
CA LEU A 354 40.54 -4.52 21.62
C LEU A 354 40.97 -5.82 22.30
N THR A 355 40.02 -6.53 22.88
CA THR A 355 40.27 -7.71 23.71
C THR A 355 39.15 -8.73 23.52
N ALA A 356 39.47 -10.01 23.37
CA ALA A 356 38.47 -11.08 23.31
C ALA A 356 38.84 -12.27 24.21
N PRO A 357 37.84 -13.03 24.70
CA PRO A 357 38.10 -14.23 25.49
C PRO A 357 38.56 -15.40 24.61
N VAL A 358 39.43 -16.23 25.19
CA VAL A 358 39.97 -17.46 24.59
C VAL A 358 39.52 -18.69 25.38
N GLU A 359 39.48 -18.60 26.71
CA GLU A 359 39.14 -19.71 27.61
C GLU A 359 38.73 -19.18 28.98
N PHE A 360 37.71 -19.79 29.61
CA PHE A 360 37.38 -19.58 31.02
C PHE A 360 38.07 -20.64 31.88
N LEU A 361 38.67 -20.21 32.99
CA LEU A 361 39.49 -21.03 33.87
C LEU A 361 38.68 -21.49 35.08
N ASP A 362 38.80 -22.78 35.42
CA ASP A 362 38.15 -23.43 36.56
C ASP A 362 38.95 -23.20 37.86
N ASP A 363 38.24 -22.95 38.96
CA ASP A 363 38.79 -22.88 40.33
C ASP A 363 39.14 -24.26 40.92
N GLY A 364 38.86 -25.34 40.18
CA GLY A 364 39.01 -26.74 40.58
C GLY A 364 37.77 -27.31 41.28
N LYS A 365 36.70 -26.52 41.42
CA LYS A 365 35.40 -26.90 41.99
C LYS A 365 34.26 -26.69 40.99
N GLY A 366 34.58 -26.40 39.73
CA GLY A 366 33.62 -26.15 38.65
C GLY A 366 33.10 -24.71 38.62
N TRP A 367 33.77 -23.75 39.27
CA TRP A 367 33.44 -22.32 39.19
C TRP A 367 34.47 -21.57 38.36
N VAL A 368 34.03 -20.50 37.69
CA VAL A 368 34.96 -19.61 37.00
C VAL A 368 35.84 -18.86 38.02
N ALA A 369 37.16 -18.89 37.79
CA ALA A 369 38.16 -18.14 38.57
C ALA A 369 38.93 -17.13 37.72
N GLY A 370 38.82 -17.22 36.39
CA GLY A 370 39.54 -16.34 35.49
C GLY A 370 39.11 -16.53 34.04
N VAL A 371 39.59 -15.62 33.20
CA VAL A 371 39.45 -15.70 31.76
C VAL A 371 40.80 -15.42 31.12
N LYS A 372 41.24 -16.33 30.25
CA LYS A 372 42.34 -16.08 29.33
C LYS A 372 41.79 -15.23 28.18
N ILE A 373 42.39 -14.08 27.97
CA ILE A 373 42.04 -13.14 26.90
C ILE A 373 43.20 -12.96 25.94
N ILE A 374 42.92 -12.44 24.76
CA ILE A 374 43.91 -12.08 23.73
C ILE A 374 43.66 -10.65 23.27
N LYS A 375 44.73 -9.89 23.02
CA LYS A 375 44.63 -8.54 22.45
C LYS A 375 44.31 -8.62 20.97
N MET A 376 43.61 -7.59 20.50
CA MET A 376 43.18 -7.43 19.12
C MET A 376 43.79 -6.17 18.53
N GLU A 377 43.99 -6.17 17.22
CA GLU A 377 44.16 -4.96 16.42
C GLU A 377 43.01 -4.82 15.42
N LEU A 378 42.80 -3.60 14.93
CA LEU A 378 41.75 -3.33 13.94
C LEU A 378 42.30 -3.51 12.53
N GLY A 379 41.74 -4.45 11.78
CA GLY A 379 41.93 -4.59 10.35
C GLY A 379 40.96 -3.70 9.54
N GLU A 380 40.68 -4.13 8.32
CA GLU A 380 39.77 -3.46 7.39
C GLU A 380 38.30 -3.52 7.88
N PRO A 381 37.45 -2.54 7.48
CA PRO A 381 36.00 -2.59 7.69
C PRO A 381 35.34 -3.89 7.18
N ASP A 382 34.41 -4.43 7.95
CA ASP A 382 33.50 -5.50 7.52
C ASP A 382 32.28 -4.96 6.76
N ALA A 383 31.37 -5.85 6.36
CA ALA A 383 30.15 -5.47 5.63
C ALA A 383 29.21 -4.55 6.42
N SER A 384 29.36 -4.46 7.74
CA SER A 384 28.64 -3.49 8.58
C SER A 384 29.34 -2.13 8.68
N GLY A 385 30.47 -1.94 7.97
CA GLY A 385 31.30 -0.74 8.02
C GLY A 385 32.23 -0.67 9.23
N ARG A 386 32.19 -1.66 10.14
CA ARG A 386 33.00 -1.67 11.37
C ARG A 386 34.29 -2.44 11.14
N ARG A 387 35.41 -1.92 11.64
CA ARG A 387 36.72 -2.56 11.48
C ARG A 387 36.75 -3.96 12.12
N ARG A 388 37.31 -4.93 11.39
CA ARG A 388 37.43 -6.32 11.85
C ARG A 388 38.49 -6.42 12.96
N PRO A 389 38.19 -7.11 14.06
CA PRO A 389 39.21 -7.41 15.05
C PRO A 389 40.10 -8.57 14.56
N VAL A 390 41.41 -8.41 14.68
CA VAL A 390 42.42 -9.42 14.33
C VAL A 390 43.24 -9.74 15.58
N PRO A 391 43.39 -11.02 15.98
CA PRO A 391 44.14 -11.38 17.17
C PRO A 391 45.63 -11.08 17.01
N ILE A 392 46.25 -10.54 18.06
CA ILE A 392 47.70 -10.37 18.17
C ILE A 392 48.24 -11.63 18.86
N GLU A 393 48.86 -12.52 18.09
CA GLU A 393 49.43 -13.77 18.63
C GLU A 393 50.47 -13.50 19.73
N GLY A 394 50.47 -14.30 20.80
CA GLY A 394 51.39 -14.14 21.92
C GLY A 394 51.03 -13.03 22.91
N SER A 395 49.89 -12.35 22.73
CA SER A 395 49.40 -11.29 23.62
C SER A 395 48.47 -11.79 24.72
N GLU A 396 48.40 -13.10 24.94
CA GLU A 396 47.45 -13.69 25.87
C GLU A 396 47.78 -13.35 27.33
N GLU A 397 46.77 -12.90 28.06
CA GLU A 397 46.85 -12.60 29.49
C GLU A 397 45.67 -13.21 30.23
N ILE A 398 45.81 -13.41 31.55
CA ILE A 398 44.75 -13.92 32.40
C ILE A 398 44.20 -12.77 33.24
N ILE A 399 42.89 -12.59 33.21
CA ILE A 399 42.16 -11.71 34.13
C ILE A 399 41.40 -12.59 35.12
N GLU A 400 41.59 -12.33 36.41
CA GLU A 400 40.83 -12.99 37.48
C GLU A 400 39.39 -12.48 37.50
N ILE A 401 38.42 -13.39 37.45
CA ILE A 401 36.99 -13.11 37.46
C ILE A 401 36.24 -14.20 38.21
N ASP A 402 35.16 -13.83 38.88
CA ASP A 402 34.27 -14.73 39.61
C ASP A 402 32.93 -14.92 38.87
N THR A 403 32.64 -14.05 37.89
CA THR A 403 31.41 -14.07 37.12
C THR A 403 31.65 -13.55 35.72
N ALA A 404 31.12 -14.26 34.73
CA ALA A 404 31.16 -13.89 33.32
C ALA A 404 29.74 -13.71 32.78
N VAL A 405 29.49 -12.64 32.03
CA VAL A 405 28.21 -12.43 31.34
C VAL A 405 28.45 -12.24 29.84
N ILE A 406 27.91 -13.16 29.04
CA ILE A 406 28.12 -13.22 27.59
C ILE A 406 27.02 -12.45 26.87
N ALA A 407 27.36 -11.31 26.27
CA ALA A 407 26.45 -10.36 25.64
C ALA A 407 26.83 -10.10 24.16
N ILE A 408 27.07 -11.18 23.40
CA ILE A 408 27.60 -11.11 22.03
C ILE A 408 26.52 -11.14 20.93
N GLY A 409 25.24 -11.09 21.31
CA GLY A 409 24.10 -11.06 20.40
C GLY A 409 23.22 -12.30 20.51
N ASN A 410 22.08 -12.25 19.81
CA ASN A 410 21.03 -13.27 19.85
C ASN A 410 20.51 -13.58 18.45
N SER A 411 19.91 -14.76 18.28
CA SER A 411 19.21 -15.19 17.08
C SER A 411 17.72 -15.52 17.31
N PRO A 412 16.90 -15.59 16.25
CA PRO A 412 15.51 -16.02 16.35
C PRO A 412 15.35 -17.50 16.71
N ASN A 413 14.31 -17.80 17.49
CA ASN A 413 13.96 -19.17 17.86
C ASN A 413 13.26 -19.89 16.70
N GLN A 414 13.71 -21.10 16.37
CA GLN A 414 13.23 -21.88 15.23
C GLN A 414 11.92 -22.63 15.48
N LEU A 415 11.37 -22.58 16.69
CA LEU A 415 10.18 -23.35 17.06
C LEU A 415 8.96 -23.07 16.18
N ILE A 416 8.68 -21.79 15.89
CA ILE A 416 7.54 -21.36 15.06
C ILE A 416 7.68 -21.86 13.61
N PRO A 417 8.78 -21.57 12.88
CA PRO A 417 8.92 -22.04 11.50
C PRO A 417 8.99 -23.57 11.40
N GLN A 418 9.60 -24.27 12.38
CA GLN A 418 9.65 -25.74 12.40
C GLN A 418 8.28 -26.40 12.51
N THR A 419 7.30 -25.72 13.09
CA THR A 419 5.94 -26.24 13.29
C THR A 419 4.90 -25.63 12.35
N THR A 420 5.32 -24.74 11.45
CA THR A 420 4.42 -24.02 10.55
C THR A 420 4.81 -24.27 9.10
N LYS A 421 4.08 -25.16 8.43
CA LYS A 421 4.35 -25.48 7.02
C LYS A 421 4.16 -24.25 6.14
N GLY A 422 5.14 -23.99 5.26
CA GLY A 422 5.14 -22.87 4.31
C GLY A 422 5.72 -21.56 4.87
N LEU A 423 6.20 -21.55 6.12
CA LEU A 423 6.88 -20.40 6.71
C LEU A 423 8.40 -20.60 6.61
N GLU A 424 9.05 -19.91 5.67
CA GLU A 424 10.46 -20.08 5.36
C GLU A 424 11.38 -19.16 6.19
N THR A 425 12.62 -19.59 6.36
CA THR A 425 13.66 -18.87 7.09
C THR A 425 14.89 -18.64 6.24
N THR A 426 15.59 -17.54 6.46
CA THR A 426 16.93 -17.31 5.91
C THR A 426 17.95 -18.28 6.53
N ARG A 427 19.17 -18.32 5.98
CA ARG A 427 20.31 -19.06 6.56
C ARG A 427 20.68 -18.63 7.99
N HIS A 428 20.25 -17.43 8.42
CA HIS A 428 20.51 -16.89 9.76
C HIS A 428 19.38 -17.22 10.75
N GLY A 429 18.37 -17.97 10.32
CA GLY A 429 17.22 -18.36 11.13
C GLY A 429 16.16 -17.28 11.27
N THR A 430 16.30 -16.13 10.61
CA THR A 430 15.24 -15.10 10.54
C THR A 430 14.14 -15.52 9.59
N LEU A 431 12.90 -15.08 9.84
CA LEU A 431 11.78 -15.32 8.95
C LEU A 431 11.96 -14.54 7.64
N ILE A 432 11.63 -15.17 6.51
CA ILE A 432 11.56 -14.48 5.23
C ILE A 432 10.23 -13.72 5.17
N ALA A 433 10.32 -12.39 5.15
CA ALA A 433 9.19 -11.49 5.05
C ALA A 433 9.52 -10.29 4.16
N ASN A 434 8.50 -9.72 3.51
CA ASN A 434 8.62 -8.48 2.77
C ASN A 434 8.96 -7.33 3.73
N GLU A 435 10.02 -6.57 3.47
CA GLU A 435 10.48 -5.51 4.39
C GLU A 435 9.49 -4.35 4.54
N ALA A 436 8.66 -4.09 3.51
CA ALA A 436 7.69 -3.00 3.51
C ALA A 436 6.34 -3.42 4.11
N THR A 437 5.91 -4.67 3.92
CA THR A 437 4.56 -5.13 4.31
C THR A 437 4.57 -6.13 5.46
N GLY A 438 5.71 -6.76 5.75
CA GLY A 438 5.81 -7.86 6.70
C GLY A 438 5.21 -9.18 6.22
N GLU A 439 4.71 -9.27 4.98
CA GLU A 439 4.13 -10.52 4.45
C GLU A 439 5.18 -11.63 4.38
N THR A 440 4.87 -12.79 4.95
CA THR A 440 5.76 -13.95 4.90
C THR A 440 5.47 -14.85 3.69
N THR A 441 6.26 -15.90 3.53
CA THR A 441 6.02 -16.95 2.52
C THR A 441 4.71 -17.73 2.73
N LYS A 442 4.08 -17.65 3.92
CA LYS A 442 2.79 -18.27 4.20
C LYS A 442 1.67 -17.23 4.13
N THR A 443 0.74 -17.42 3.21
CA THR A 443 -0.42 -16.54 3.05
C THR A 443 -1.20 -16.35 4.35
N GLY A 444 -1.56 -15.10 4.68
CA GLY A 444 -2.24 -14.74 5.91
C GLY A 444 -1.33 -14.68 7.14
N VAL A 445 -0.03 -14.93 6.99
CA VAL A 445 0.97 -14.79 8.06
C VAL A 445 1.93 -13.67 7.71
N PHE A 446 2.11 -12.78 8.67
CA PHE A 446 2.97 -11.60 8.62
C PHE A 446 4.01 -11.69 9.73
N ALA A 447 5.15 -11.02 9.59
CA ALA A 447 6.20 -10.98 10.59
C ALA A 447 6.87 -9.60 10.63
N GLY A 448 7.39 -9.22 11.79
CA GLY A 448 8.07 -7.94 11.95
C GLY A 448 8.91 -7.85 13.21
N GLY A 449 9.84 -6.89 13.22
CA GLY A 449 10.84 -6.73 14.27
C GLY A 449 11.96 -7.75 14.19
N ASP A 450 12.62 -8.01 15.32
CA ASP A 450 13.89 -8.74 15.38
C ASP A 450 13.83 -10.19 14.86
N VAL A 451 12.64 -10.77 14.72
CA VAL A 451 12.45 -12.10 14.12
C VAL A 451 12.74 -12.10 12.60
N VAL A 452 12.62 -10.94 11.95
CA VAL A 452 12.89 -10.73 10.51
C VAL A 452 14.29 -10.14 10.31
N THR A 453 14.62 -9.07 11.03
CA THR A 453 15.87 -8.32 10.82
C THR A 453 17.06 -8.85 11.60
N GLY A 454 16.83 -9.72 12.60
CA GLY A 454 17.78 -9.92 13.69
C GLY A 454 17.77 -8.75 14.68
N ALA A 455 18.59 -8.83 15.73
CA ALA A 455 18.63 -7.83 16.80
C ALA A 455 18.82 -6.40 16.27
N ALA A 456 17.83 -5.55 16.53
CA ALA A 456 17.76 -4.17 16.04
C ALA A 456 17.44 -3.19 17.19
N THR A 457 16.62 -2.17 16.94
CA THR A 457 16.17 -1.22 17.95
C THR A 457 14.67 -1.34 18.21
N VAL A 458 14.23 -0.98 19.42
CA VAL A 458 12.81 -1.01 19.82
C VAL A 458 11.92 -0.30 18.80
N ILE A 459 12.34 0.87 18.31
CA ILE A 459 11.55 1.68 17.39
C ILE A 459 11.51 1.11 15.96
N GLN A 460 12.55 0.40 15.50
CA GLN A 460 12.50 -0.33 14.24
C GLN A 460 11.51 -1.49 14.32
N ALA A 461 11.47 -2.20 15.45
CA ALA A 461 10.48 -3.23 15.70
C ALA A 461 9.05 -2.65 15.70
N MET A 462 8.84 -1.47 16.29
CA MET A 462 7.56 -0.76 16.22
C MET A 462 7.21 -0.32 14.78
N GLY A 463 8.17 0.21 14.03
CA GLY A 463 7.98 0.58 12.62
C GLY A 463 7.53 -0.61 11.77
N ALA A 464 8.19 -1.76 11.92
CA ALA A 464 7.79 -3.00 11.28
C ALA A 464 6.39 -3.47 11.71
N GLY A 465 6.05 -3.34 13.00
CA GLY A 465 4.71 -3.66 13.50
C GLY A 465 3.62 -2.76 12.91
N LYS A 466 3.88 -1.45 12.77
CA LYS A 466 2.97 -0.48 12.16
C LYS A 466 2.75 -0.76 10.67
N ALA A 467 3.81 -1.06 9.94
CA ALA A 467 3.74 -1.45 8.54
C ALA A 467 2.96 -2.76 8.34
N ALA A 468 3.26 -3.77 9.15
CA ALA A 468 2.54 -5.05 9.10
C ALA A 468 1.07 -4.91 9.49
N ALA A 469 0.72 -4.06 10.45
CA ALA A 469 -0.68 -3.80 10.79
C ALA A 469 -1.47 -3.19 9.62
N ALA A 470 -0.87 -2.26 8.87
CA ALA A 470 -1.48 -1.72 7.67
C ALA A 470 -1.68 -2.79 6.59
N ALA A 471 -0.66 -3.63 6.34
CA ALA A 471 -0.75 -4.70 5.37
C ALA A 471 -1.78 -5.79 5.75
N ILE A 472 -1.87 -6.13 7.04
CA ILE A 472 -2.89 -7.07 7.57
C ILE A 472 -4.30 -6.49 7.36
N ASP A 473 -4.50 -5.22 7.69
CA ASP A 473 -5.78 -4.54 7.47
C ASP A 473 -6.19 -4.61 5.99
N ASP A 474 -5.29 -4.21 5.09
CA ASP A 474 -5.51 -4.27 3.64
C ASP A 474 -5.83 -5.70 3.16
N PHE A 475 -5.06 -6.69 3.62
CA PHE A 475 -5.27 -8.10 3.29
C PHE A 475 -6.66 -8.58 3.70
N LEU A 476 -7.08 -8.27 4.92
CA LEU A 476 -8.37 -8.68 5.48
C LEU A 476 -9.54 -7.97 4.82
N MET A 477 -9.42 -6.67 4.58
CA MET A 477 -10.49 -5.86 4.00
C MET A 477 -10.66 -6.11 2.50
N LYS A 478 -9.57 -6.33 1.74
CA LYS A 478 -9.65 -6.78 0.34
C LYS A 478 -10.35 -8.13 0.22
N ARG A 479 -10.03 -9.09 1.10
CA ARG A 479 -10.65 -10.41 1.10
C ARG A 479 -12.12 -10.37 1.55
N ALA A 480 -12.46 -9.53 2.53
CA ALA A 480 -13.85 -9.29 2.93
C ALA A 480 -14.68 -8.75 1.75
N ASN A 481 -14.17 -7.74 1.05
CA ASN A 481 -14.83 -7.15 -0.11
C ASN A 481 -15.02 -8.17 -1.24
N ALA A 482 -14.05 -9.05 -1.48
CA ALA A 482 -14.16 -10.10 -2.49
C ALA A 482 -15.20 -11.18 -2.14
N GLU A 483 -15.27 -11.58 -0.87
CA GLU A 483 -16.25 -12.57 -0.40
C GLU A 483 -17.66 -11.98 -0.34
N GLU A 484 -17.82 -10.74 0.14
CA GLU A 484 -19.08 -10.00 0.07
C GLU A 484 -19.54 -9.85 -1.39
N PHE A 485 -18.63 -9.54 -2.31
CA PHE A 485 -18.94 -9.45 -3.73
C PHE A 485 -19.35 -10.80 -4.33
N ARG A 486 -18.71 -11.90 -3.93
CA ARG A 486 -19.06 -13.26 -4.37
C ARG A 486 -20.44 -13.67 -3.85
N GLN A 487 -20.72 -13.48 -2.56
CA GLN A 487 -22.02 -13.73 -1.96
C GLN A 487 -23.11 -12.82 -2.56
N TYR A 488 -22.77 -11.55 -2.85
CA TYR A 488 -23.66 -10.63 -3.55
C TYR A 488 -23.95 -11.11 -4.97
N ARG A 489 -22.94 -11.62 -5.69
CA ARG A 489 -23.08 -12.17 -7.04
C ARG A 489 -23.87 -13.48 -7.06
N GLU A 490 -23.76 -14.34 -6.05
CA GLU A 490 -24.57 -15.55 -5.89
C GLU A 490 -26.03 -15.26 -5.49
N LYS A 491 -26.25 -14.26 -4.62
CA LYS A 491 -27.61 -13.81 -4.30
C LYS A 491 -28.27 -13.10 -5.50
N LEU A 492 -27.47 -12.39 -6.30
CA LEU A 492 -27.92 -11.80 -7.56
C LEU A 492 -28.09 -12.83 -8.68
N SER A 493 -27.31 -13.92 -8.73
CA SER A 493 -27.58 -14.99 -9.70
C SER A 493 -28.92 -15.66 -9.41
N GLY A 494 -29.31 -15.81 -8.14
CA GLY A 494 -30.69 -16.15 -7.75
C GLY A 494 -31.75 -15.07 -8.04
N PHE A 495 -31.34 -13.82 -8.31
CA PHE A 495 -32.22 -12.71 -8.71
C PHE A 495 -32.50 -12.71 -10.23
N PHE A 496 -31.60 -13.30 -11.03
CA PHE A 496 -31.65 -13.31 -12.50
C PHE A 496 -31.83 -14.71 -13.13
N LEU A 497 -31.80 -15.78 -12.33
CA LEU A 497 -32.15 -17.13 -12.79
C LEU A 497 -33.68 -17.30 -12.87
N VAL A 498 -34.17 -17.16 -14.11
CA VAL A 498 -35.28 -17.83 -14.80
C VAL A 498 -36.34 -18.52 -13.91
N ASP A 499 -37.58 -18.03 -14.05
CA ASP A 499 -38.86 -18.57 -13.52
C ASP A 499 -39.32 -18.21 -12.10
N SER A 500 -39.38 -16.93 -11.76
CA SER A 500 -40.27 -16.47 -10.69
C SER A 500 -41.13 -15.27 -11.13
N PRO A 501 -42.46 -15.28 -10.90
CA PRO A 501 -43.35 -14.21 -11.34
C PRO A 501 -42.96 -12.87 -10.73
N ARG A 502 -43.16 -11.80 -11.52
CA ARG A 502 -42.73 -10.42 -11.27
C ARG A 502 -42.91 -9.99 -9.81
N ARG A 503 -41.79 -9.87 -9.07
CA ARG A 503 -41.77 -9.22 -7.74
C ARG A 503 -42.12 -7.74 -7.87
N THR A 504 -43.03 -7.27 -7.03
CA THR A 504 -43.48 -5.88 -6.86
C THR A 504 -42.34 -4.97 -6.36
N PRO A 505 -42.43 -3.64 -6.53
CA PRO A 505 -41.47 -2.69 -5.98
C PRO A 505 -41.24 -2.86 -4.48
N GLU A 506 -42.30 -3.13 -3.71
CA GLU A 506 -42.24 -3.39 -2.27
C GLU A 506 -41.47 -4.68 -1.95
N GLU A 507 -41.66 -5.75 -2.72
CA GLU A 507 -40.91 -7.01 -2.55
C GLU A 507 -39.42 -6.86 -2.90
N ARG A 508 -39.08 -6.00 -3.87
CA ARG A 508 -37.68 -5.67 -4.21
C ARG A 508 -37.03 -4.83 -3.11
N LEU A 509 -37.77 -3.88 -2.54
CA LEU A 509 -37.33 -3.07 -1.40
C LEU A 509 -37.19 -3.90 -0.12
N ALA A 510 -38.11 -4.83 0.15
CA ALA A 510 -38.03 -5.77 1.26
C ALA A 510 -36.82 -6.71 1.11
N LEU A 511 -36.51 -7.16 -0.11
CA LEU A 511 -35.33 -7.96 -0.40
C LEU A 511 -34.03 -7.15 -0.20
N LEU A 512 -33.95 -5.92 -0.69
CA LEU A 512 -32.79 -5.04 -0.47
C LEU A 512 -32.54 -4.82 1.03
N ARG A 513 -33.62 -4.59 1.80
CA ARG A 513 -33.54 -4.46 3.26
C ARG A 513 -33.09 -5.76 3.94
N SER A 514 -33.51 -6.93 3.44
CA SER A 514 -33.04 -8.23 3.94
C SER A 514 -31.55 -8.50 3.67
N LEU A 515 -30.94 -7.76 2.74
CA LEU A 515 -29.51 -7.78 2.43
C LEU A 515 -28.71 -6.70 3.17
N GLY A 516 -29.32 -6.02 4.15
CA GLY A 516 -28.67 -4.94 4.90
C GLY A 516 -28.50 -3.63 4.13
N VAL A 517 -29.19 -3.49 2.98
CA VAL A 517 -29.14 -2.28 2.15
C VAL A 517 -30.46 -1.51 2.34
N PRO A 518 -30.46 -0.36 3.03
CA PRO A 518 -31.70 0.34 3.39
C PRO A 518 -32.46 0.90 2.17
N GLY A 519 -31.79 1.11 1.03
CA GLY A 519 -32.40 1.51 -0.23
C GLY A 519 -31.41 1.57 -1.40
N PRO A 520 -31.89 1.81 -2.64
CA PRO A 520 -31.09 1.78 -3.87
C PRO A 520 -29.91 2.77 -3.88
N GLU A 521 -30.02 3.88 -3.16
CA GLU A 521 -28.97 4.91 -3.09
C GLU A 521 -27.77 4.45 -2.24
N SER A 522 -28.03 3.71 -1.15
CA SER A 522 -26.98 3.11 -0.31
C SER A 522 -26.21 2.01 -1.05
N PHE A 523 -26.88 1.30 -1.98
CA PHE A 523 -26.24 0.34 -2.86
C PHE A 523 -25.21 0.99 -3.79
N LEU A 524 -25.51 2.18 -4.33
CA LEU A 524 -24.63 2.92 -5.22
C LEU A 524 -23.45 3.56 -4.45
N ALA A 525 -23.67 4.06 -3.24
CA ALA A 525 -22.62 4.66 -2.41
C ALA A 525 -21.50 3.68 -2.00
N LYS A 526 -21.80 2.39 -1.81
CA LYS A 526 -20.79 1.36 -1.46
C LYS A 526 -19.84 1.00 -2.61
N ARG A 527 -20.19 1.26 -3.86
CA ARG A 527 -19.35 0.91 -5.03
C ARG A 527 -18.37 2.01 -5.47
N LEU A 528 -18.63 3.28 -5.15
CA LEU A 528 -17.77 4.38 -5.55
C LEU A 528 -16.31 4.27 -5.06
N PRO A 529 -16.02 3.89 -3.79
CA PRO A 529 -14.64 3.83 -3.28
C PRO A 529 -13.76 2.75 -3.93
N GLN A 530 -14.37 1.72 -4.53
CA GLN A 530 -13.64 0.63 -5.21
C GLN A 530 -13.06 1.06 -6.57
N TRP A 531 -13.45 2.23 -7.08
CA TRP A 531 -12.91 2.78 -8.33
C TRP A 531 -11.64 3.61 -8.11
N ASP A 532 -11.46 4.22 -6.93
CA ASP A 532 -10.25 4.98 -6.59
C ASP A 532 -9.04 4.06 -6.28
N ALA A 533 -9.27 2.87 -5.71
CA ALA A 533 -8.22 1.93 -5.31
C ALA A 533 -7.42 1.29 -6.48
N ARG A 534 -7.90 1.42 -7.73
CA ARG A 534 -7.18 0.93 -8.92
C ARG A 534 -6.04 1.86 -9.37
N VAL A 535 -5.95 3.07 -8.81
CA VAL A 535 -4.94 4.06 -9.17
C VAL A 535 -3.59 3.78 -8.50
N ASP A 536 -3.58 3.18 -7.31
CA ASP A 536 -2.35 2.89 -6.55
C ASP A 536 -1.63 1.61 -7.03
N GLU A 537 -2.38 0.66 -7.62
CA GLU A 537 -1.85 -0.57 -8.24
C GLU A 537 -1.03 -0.28 -9.52
N LEU A 538 -1.13 0.94 -10.07
CA LEU A 538 -0.39 1.41 -11.26
C LEU A 538 1.00 1.98 -10.95
N LEU A 539 1.39 2.11 -9.67
CA LEU A 539 2.62 2.80 -9.25
C LEU A 539 3.71 1.87 -8.65
N ASP A 540 3.52 0.54 -8.69
CA ASP A 540 4.47 -0.46 -8.17
C ASP A 540 5.59 -0.78 -9.19
N PRO A 541 6.88 -0.54 -8.88
CA PRO A 541 8.02 -0.80 -9.76
C PRO A 541 8.36 -2.29 -9.96
N SER A 542 7.75 -3.22 -9.22
CA SER A 542 8.12 -4.65 -9.23
C SER A 542 7.54 -5.46 -10.41
N SER A 543 6.68 -4.87 -11.22
CA SER A 543 6.00 -5.53 -12.36
C SER A 543 6.80 -5.49 -13.68
N LEU A 544 8.14 -5.45 -13.62
CA LEU A 544 9.03 -5.17 -14.76
C LEU A 544 9.25 -6.30 -15.77
N ASP A 545 8.45 -7.38 -15.76
CA ASP A 545 8.39 -8.32 -16.88
C ASP A 545 7.15 -8.05 -17.75
N MET A 546 7.35 -7.17 -18.71
CA MET A 546 6.55 -6.98 -19.95
C MET A 546 5.03 -6.99 -19.75
N MET A 547 4.47 -5.95 -19.13
CA MET A 547 3.02 -5.72 -19.07
C MET A 547 2.53 -4.68 -20.11
N PRO A 548 1.32 -4.89 -20.67
CA PRO A 548 0.73 -4.02 -21.69
C PRO A 548 0.26 -2.68 -21.09
N VAL A 549 0.82 -1.57 -21.59
CA VAL A 549 0.42 -0.22 -21.19
C VAL A 549 -0.73 0.26 -22.09
N HIS A 550 -1.94 0.38 -21.55
CA HIS A 550 -3.07 1.04 -22.20
C HIS A 550 -2.96 2.56 -22.06
N VAL A 551 -3.10 3.33 -23.15
CA VAL A 551 -2.81 4.77 -23.09
C VAL A 551 -3.84 5.65 -23.82
N SER A 552 -4.33 6.68 -23.13
CA SER A 552 -4.90 7.91 -23.70
C SER A 552 -4.44 9.14 -22.87
N HIS A 553 -4.27 10.31 -23.52
CA HIS A 553 -3.89 11.65 -23.00
C HIS A 553 -2.61 11.80 -22.13
N ALA A 554 -2.10 10.75 -21.53
CA ALA A 554 -0.85 10.71 -20.76
C ALA A 554 0.43 10.67 -21.66
N GLN A 555 0.27 10.47 -22.97
CA GLN A 555 1.28 9.86 -23.85
C GLN A 555 2.57 10.69 -24.04
N ALA A 556 2.54 12.01 -24.22
CA ALA A 556 3.78 12.77 -24.47
C ALA A 556 4.61 13.02 -23.19
N ARG A 557 3.93 13.23 -22.05
CA ARG A 557 4.58 13.47 -20.74
C ARG A 557 5.21 12.21 -20.18
N TYR A 558 4.54 11.06 -20.34
CA TYR A 558 5.06 9.76 -19.88
C TYR A 558 6.19 9.24 -20.77
N VAL A 559 6.15 9.44 -22.09
CA VAL A 559 7.27 9.07 -22.96
C VAL A 559 8.51 9.88 -22.62
N ARG A 560 8.39 11.20 -22.40
CA ARG A 560 9.54 12.02 -21.97
C ARG A 560 10.02 11.66 -20.56
N GLY A 561 9.09 11.44 -19.62
CA GLY A 561 9.43 10.97 -18.27
C GLY A 561 10.15 9.62 -18.29
N ALA A 562 9.70 8.69 -19.13
CA ALA A 562 10.31 7.39 -19.35
C ALA A 562 11.70 7.49 -20.01
N ILE A 563 11.88 8.37 -21.01
CA ILE A 563 13.21 8.65 -21.61
C ILE A 563 14.19 9.21 -20.56
N GLN A 564 13.69 9.98 -19.59
CA GLN A 564 14.51 10.55 -18.52
C GLN A 564 14.81 9.58 -17.38
N SER A 565 13.94 8.57 -17.16
CA SER A 565 14.05 7.62 -16.06
C SER A 565 14.59 6.23 -16.45
N LEU A 566 14.57 5.86 -17.74
CA LEU A 566 15.04 4.56 -18.22
C LEU A 566 16.52 4.63 -18.70
N PRO A 567 17.32 3.56 -18.48
CA PRO A 567 18.67 3.43 -19.06
C PRO A 567 18.66 3.49 -20.59
N GLU A 568 19.77 3.93 -21.20
CA GLU A 568 19.90 4.23 -22.65
C GLU A 568 19.68 3.01 -23.59
N ASP A 569 19.59 1.81 -23.04
CA ASP A 569 19.55 0.51 -23.72
C ASP A 569 18.20 -0.24 -23.58
N VAL A 570 17.20 0.33 -22.89
CA VAL A 570 15.89 -0.32 -22.68
C VAL A 570 14.94 -0.10 -23.86
N LYS A 571 14.34 -1.18 -24.38
CA LYS A 571 13.29 -1.16 -25.39
C LYS A 571 11.91 -1.14 -24.72
N ALA A 572 11.05 -0.20 -25.11
CA ALA A 572 9.67 -0.12 -24.63
C ALA A 572 8.70 -0.69 -25.67
N ARG A 573 7.65 -1.41 -25.23
CA ARG A 573 6.57 -1.90 -26.11
C ARG A 573 5.23 -1.36 -25.64
N ILE A 574 4.47 -0.75 -26.55
CA ILE A 574 3.19 -0.10 -26.30
C ILE A 574 2.11 -0.79 -27.14
N PHE A 575 0.97 -1.07 -26.53
CA PHE A 575 -0.18 -1.66 -27.21
C PHE A 575 -1.25 -0.57 -27.42
N SER A 576 -1.73 -0.40 -28.66
CA SER A 576 -2.72 0.63 -28.99
C SER A 576 -3.77 0.09 -29.96
N ALA A 577 -5.05 0.45 -29.75
CA ALA A 577 -6.12 0.13 -30.68
C ALA A 577 -6.23 1.13 -31.85
N LYS A 578 -5.56 2.29 -31.78
CA LYS A 578 -5.90 3.49 -32.58
C LYS A 578 -4.82 4.00 -33.55
N LEU A 579 -3.66 3.36 -33.67
CA LEU A 579 -2.53 3.95 -34.40
C LEU A 579 -2.04 3.06 -35.55
N GLY A 580 -2.16 3.56 -36.77
CA GLY A 580 -1.52 3.02 -37.97
C GLY A 580 -0.12 3.60 -38.23
N PRO A 581 0.64 3.05 -39.21
CA PRO A 581 2.09 3.27 -39.37
C PRO A 581 2.52 4.73 -39.59
N THR A 582 1.69 5.53 -40.25
CA THR A 582 1.94 6.94 -40.58
C THR A 582 1.44 7.91 -39.51
N GLY A 583 0.54 7.47 -38.62
CA GLY A 583 -0.12 8.34 -37.65
C GLY A 583 0.67 8.59 -36.36
N VAL A 584 1.57 7.68 -35.97
CA VAL A 584 2.25 7.74 -34.66
C VAL A 584 3.21 8.94 -34.55
N GLY A 585 4.06 9.14 -35.55
CA GLY A 585 5.06 10.22 -35.54
C GLY A 585 4.43 11.62 -35.64
N GLU A 586 3.38 11.76 -36.45
CA GLU A 586 2.63 13.00 -36.64
C GLU A 586 1.73 13.31 -35.44
N ALA A 587 1.07 12.31 -34.84
CA ALA A 587 0.24 12.51 -33.64
C ALA A 587 1.06 12.98 -32.44
N ILE A 588 2.27 12.45 -32.24
CA ILE A 588 3.17 12.88 -31.15
C ILE A 588 3.60 14.34 -31.33
N LYS A 589 3.91 14.77 -32.57
CA LYS A 589 4.26 16.17 -32.88
C LYS A 589 3.07 17.12 -32.76
N ALA A 590 1.91 16.71 -33.28
CA ALA A 590 0.69 17.52 -33.29
C ALA A 590 0.08 17.72 -31.89
N LEU A 591 0.14 16.71 -31.01
CA LEU A 591 -0.37 16.78 -29.63
C LEU A 591 0.45 17.75 -28.76
N TYR A 592 1.76 17.87 -28.99
CA TYR A 592 2.62 18.75 -28.20
C TYR A 592 2.45 20.24 -28.56
N LEU A 593 2.30 20.55 -29.86
CA LEU A 593 2.10 21.91 -30.34
C LEU A 593 0.79 22.54 -29.85
N ARG A 594 -0.24 21.73 -29.59
CA ARG A 594 -1.63 22.20 -29.42
C ARG A 594 -1.99 22.70 -28.02
N GLU A 595 -1.37 22.18 -26.96
CA GLU A 595 -1.78 22.51 -25.57
C GLU A 595 -0.95 23.62 -24.90
N LYS A 596 0.23 23.95 -25.40
CA LYS A 596 1.17 24.86 -24.69
C LYS A 596 1.55 26.11 -25.46
N GLY A 597 1.34 26.16 -26.79
CA GLY A 597 1.85 27.25 -27.63
C GLY A 597 3.38 27.38 -27.61
N VAL A 598 4.10 26.35 -27.15
CA VAL A 598 5.57 26.29 -27.13
C VAL A 598 6.00 25.24 -28.15
N PRO A 599 6.96 25.53 -29.05
CA PRO A 599 7.55 24.52 -29.94
C PRO A 599 8.10 23.35 -29.12
N LEU A 600 8.15 22.15 -29.70
CA LEU A 600 8.99 21.07 -29.16
C LEU A 600 10.41 21.63 -28.91
N PRO A 601 11.09 21.28 -27.80
CA PRO A 601 12.51 21.57 -27.64
C PRO A 601 13.25 21.11 -28.91
N GLU A 602 14.20 21.90 -29.42
CA GLU A 602 14.89 21.60 -30.70
C GLU A 602 15.56 20.22 -30.71
N ASP A 603 15.82 19.68 -29.52
CA ASP A 603 16.46 18.41 -29.22
C ASP A 603 15.48 17.22 -29.06
N PHE A 604 14.15 17.42 -29.17
CA PHE A 604 13.16 16.34 -29.17
C PHE A 604 12.69 15.98 -30.59
N ALA A 605 13.13 14.83 -31.13
CA ALA A 605 12.85 14.41 -32.50
C ALA A 605 12.49 12.92 -32.63
N VAL A 606 11.57 12.60 -33.54
CA VAL A 606 11.38 11.21 -34.00
C VAL A 606 12.44 10.92 -35.05
N ALA A 607 13.42 10.08 -34.70
CA ALA A 607 14.58 9.76 -35.54
C ALA A 607 14.25 8.77 -36.66
N SER A 608 13.40 7.77 -36.40
CA SER A 608 12.94 6.82 -37.43
C SER A 608 11.63 6.12 -37.06
N VAL A 609 10.93 5.64 -38.09
CA VAL A 609 9.78 4.74 -37.98
C VAL A 609 10.03 3.55 -38.90
N THR A 610 9.88 2.33 -38.39
CA THR A 610 10.12 1.09 -39.14
C THR A 610 8.96 0.12 -38.92
N LEU A 611 8.41 -0.44 -39.99
CA LEU A 611 7.34 -1.43 -39.90
C LEU A 611 7.91 -2.78 -39.41
N LEU A 612 7.29 -3.36 -38.40
CA LEU A 612 7.69 -4.64 -37.78
C LEU A 612 6.84 -5.81 -38.25
N ASP A 613 5.57 -5.56 -38.58
CA ASP A 613 4.59 -6.56 -39.02
C ASP A 613 3.56 -5.90 -39.93
N ASP A 614 3.48 -6.35 -41.19
CA ASP A 614 2.55 -5.84 -42.20
C ASP A 614 1.08 -6.19 -41.90
N VAL A 615 0.84 -7.32 -41.22
CA VAL A 615 -0.50 -7.85 -40.95
C VAL A 615 -1.12 -7.13 -39.76
N ARG A 616 -0.35 -6.93 -38.68
CA ARG A 616 -0.79 -6.19 -37.49
C ARG A 616 -0.48 -4.69 -37.56
N GLN A 617 0.14 -4.24 -38.65
CA GLN A 617 0.63 -2.88 -38.83
C GLN A 617 1.43 -2.34 -37.63
N SER A 618 2.23 -3.22 -37.02
CA SER A 618 3.03 -2.86 -35.84
C SER A 618 4.27 -2.10 -36.28
N VAL A 619 4.63 -1.02 -35.59
CA VAL A 619 5.75 -0.15 -35.98
C VAL A 619 6.72 0.07 -34.83
N ARG A 620 8.00 0.15 -35.14
CA ARG A 620 9.07 0.60 -34.25
C ARG A 620 9.34 2.06 -34.50
N VAL A 621 9.33 2.88 -33.46
CA VAL A 621 9.62 4.31 -33.49
C VAL A 621 10.84 4.58 -32.64
N VAL A 622 11.83 5.30 -33.18
CA VAL A 622 13.00 5.77 -32.43
C VAL A 622 12.79 7.25 -32.13
N VAL A 623 12.84 7.62 -30.85
CA VAL A 623 12.66 9.00 -30.37
C VAL A 623 13.96 9.47 -29.70
N GLN A 624 14.37 10.70 -29.98
CA GLN A 624 15.53 11.36 -29.41
C GLN A 624 15.10 12.54 -28.53
N ASP A 625 15.70 12.71 -27.35
CA ASP A 625 15.55 13.87 -26.44
C ASP A 625 16.91 14.18 -25.81
N GLY A 626 17.47 15.37 -26.04
CA GLY A 626 18.69 15.84 -25.37
C GLY A 626 19.94 14.95 -25.52
N GLY A 627 20.07 14.23 -26.64
CA GLY A 627 21.19 13.31 -26.92
C GLY A 627 20.96 11.84 -26.53
N ARG A 628 19.82 11.52 -25.91
CA ARG A 628 19.40 10.14 -25.59
C ARG A 628 18.41 9.61 -26.62
N SER A 629 18.47 8.31 -26.92
CA SER A 629 17.54 7.66 -27.85
C SER A 629 16.74 6.55 -27.18
N LEU A 630 15.42 6.52 -27.39
CA LEU A 630 14.54 5.45 -26.95
C LEU A 630 13.88 4.77 -28.15
N THR A 631 13.92 3.44 -28.18
CA THR A 631 13.24 2.62 -29.19
C THR A 631 11.91 2.11 -28.62
N VAL A 632 10.82 2.40 -29.34
CA VAL A 632 9.44 2.09 -28.93
C VAL A 632 8.76 1.23 -29.99
N ASP A 633 8.37 0.00 -29.63
CA ASP A 633 7.55 -0.86 -30.49
C ASP A 633 6.06 -0.60 -30.20
N VAL A 634 5.30 -0.16 -31.19
CA VAL A 634 3.85 0.05 -31.13
C VAL A 634 3.15 -1.12 -31.82
N VAL A 635 2.35 -1.86 -31.07
CA VAL A 635 1.61 -3.04 -31.55
C VAL A 635 0.11 -2.73 -31.61
N ARG A 636 -0.53 -2.93 -32.77
CA ARG A 636 -1.96 -2.65 -32.96
C ARG A 636 -2.81 -3.77 -32.39
N MET A 637 -3.68 -3.46 -31.42
CA MET A 637 -4.66 -4.41 -30.88
C MET A 637 -5.90 -4.47 -31.80
N ASN A 638 -6.54 -5.64 -31.86
CA ASN A 638 -7.81 -5.91 -32.57
C ASN A 638 -7.76 -6.01 -34.11
N ALA A 639 -6.58 -6.06 -34.73
CA ALA A 639 -6.45 -6.25 -36.18
C ALA A 639 -7.13 -7.54 -36.66
N ASP A 640 -6.99 -8.64 -35.90
CA ASP A 640 -7.63 -9.93 -36.20
C ASP A 640 -9.16 -9.85 -36.09
N ALA A 641 -9.70 -9.06 -35.16
CA ALA A 641 -11.14 -8.83 -35.00
C ALA A 641 -11.73 -8.01 -36.16
N GLU A 642 -11.02 -7.00 -36.65
CA GLU A 642 -11.43 -6.18 -37.80
C GLU A 642 -11.46 -6.98 -39.10
N ILE A 643 -10.49 -7.89 -39.29
CA ILE A 643 -10.44 -8.81 -40.45
C ILE A 643 -11.66 -9.74 -40.44
N VAL A 644 -11.99 -10.28 -39.27
CA VAL A 644 -13.14 -11.17 -39.09
C VAL A 644 -14.45 -10.40 -39.31
N TYR A 645 -14.60 -9.22 -38.71
CA TYR A 645 -15.80 -8.38 -38.83
C TYR A 645 -16.07 -7.94 -40.27
N SER A 646 -15.05 -7.48 -40.99
CA SER A 646 -15.18 -6.98 -42.36
C SER A 646 -15.56 -8.10 -43.33
N ALA A 647 -15.00 -9.29 -43.14
CA ALA A 647 -15.32 -10.45 -43.95
C ALA A 647 -16.78 -10.90 -43.76
N VAL A 648 -17.32 -10.81 -42.54
CA VAL A 648 -18.75 -11.12 -42.26
C VAL A 648 -19.66 -10.02 -42.79
N ALA A 649 -19.30 -8.74 -42.64
CA ALA A 649 -20.06 -7.61 -43.17
C ALA A 649 -20.24 -7.69 -44.70
N GLU A 650 -19.17 -8.05 -45.41
CA GLU A 650 -19.18 -8.25 -46.86
C GLU A 650 -20.15 -9.36 -47.29
N VAL A 651 -20.11 -10.52 -46.61
CA VAL A 651 -21.05 -11.64 -46.87
C VAL A 651 -22.50 -11.23 -46.66
N LEU A 652 -22.77 -10.35 -45.70
CA LEU A 652 -24.11 -9.86 -45.38
C LEU A 652 -24.57 -8.71 -46.30
N GLY A 653 -23.69 -8.19 -47.15
CA GLY A 653 -23.96 -7.03 -47.99
C GLY A 653 -24.17 -5.75 -47.17
N ILE A 654 -23.60 -5.70 -45.96
CA ILE A 654 -23.65 -4.53 -45.09
C ILE A 654 -22.47 -3.63 -45.50
N ALA A 655 -22.78 -2.51 -46.15
CA ALA A 655 -21.75 -1.61 -46.69
C ALA A 655 -20.89 -1.00 -45.58
N HIS A 656 -19.57 -1.03 -45.77
CA HIS A 656 -18.63 -0.23 -44.98
C HIS A 656 -18.81 1.25 -45.35
N CYS A 657 -19.18 2.07 -44.37
CA CYS A 657 -19.00 3.50 -44.51
C CYS A 657 -17.49 3.81 -44.37
N ARG A 658 -16.99 4.93 -44.90
CA ARG A 658 -15.64 5.44 -44.56
C ARG A 658 -15.73 6.93 -44.34
N ALA A 659 -15.04 7.42 -43.31
CA ALA A 659 -14.92 8.84 -43.06
C ALA A 659 -13.50 9.31 -43.33
N GLU A 660 -13.36 10.37 -44.11
CA GLU A 660 -12.08 11.03 -44.39
C GLU A 660 -12.19 12.49 -43.97
N GLY A 661 -11.22 12.95 -43.17
CA GLY A 661 -11.09 14.33 -42.73
C GLY A 661 -10.04 15.06 -43.54
N VAL A 662 -10.34 16.30 -43.97
CA VAL A 662 -9.36 17.20 -44.61
C VAL A 662 -9.21 18.44 -43.76
N SER A 663 -7.96 18.80 -43.43
CA SER A 663 -7.66 20.02 -42.66
C SER A 663 -7.58 21.24 -43.59
N ALA A 664 -8.24 22.34 -43.23
CA ALA A 664 -7.90 23.67 -43.73
C ALA A 664 -7.26 24.53 -42.61
N PRO A 665 -6.31 25.42 -42.93
CA PRO A 665 -5.66 26.25 -41.94
C PRO A 665 -6.58 27.42 -41.56
N ARG A 666 -6.87 27.53 -40.26
CA ARG A 666 -7.59 28.63 -39.58
C ARG A 666 -9.10 28.69 -39.83
N GLY A 667 -9.85 28.20 -38.85
CA GLY A 667 -11.01 28.92 -38.34
C GLY A 667 -12.39 28.55 -38.89
N ASP A 668 -12.53 27.77 -39.95
CA ASP A 668 -13.86 27.40 -40.47
C ASP A 668 -13.99 25.89 -40.76
N LYS A 669 -15.07 25.30 -40.23
CA LYS A 669 -15.72 24.00 -40.51
C LYS A 669 -14.83 22.76 -40.65
N ALA A 670 -15.01 21.81 -39.73
CA ALA A 670 -14.54 20.42 -39.91
C ALA A 670 -15.53 19.66 -40.82
N ALA A 671 -15.03 19.11 -41.93
CA ALA A 671 -15.79 18.23 -42.81
C ALA A 671 -15.74 16.78 -42.28
N VAL A 672 -16.89 16.12 -42.23
CA VAL A 672 -17.00 14.67 -42.00
C VAL A 672 -17.69 14.07 -43.21
N THR A 673 -16.92 13.34 -44.01
CA THR A 673 -17.40 12.66 -45.23
C THR A 673 -17.92 11.28 -44.85
N VAL A 674 -19.03 10.79 -45.41
CA VAL A 674 -19.46 9.38 -45.24
C VAL A 674 -19.68 8.79 -46.63
N VAL A 675 -18.87 7.79 -46.99
CA VAL A 675 -18.89 7.19 -48.34
C VAL A 675 -19.62 5.84 -48.33
N PRO A 676 -20.65 5.64 -49.17
CA PRO A 676 -21.14 4.30 -49.53
C PRO A 676 -20.70 3.93 -50.95
N ASN A 677 -19.92 2.86 -51.13
CA ASN A 677 -19.58 2.27 -52.43
C ASN A 677 -19.17 3.28 -53.54
N GLY A 678 -18.32 4.26 -53.22
CA GLY A 678 -17.58 5.04 -54.22
C GLY A 678 -18.28 6.23 -54.90
N ALA A 679 -19.46 6.68 -54.45
CA ALA A 679 -20.07 7.94 -54.94
C ALA A 679 -19.87 9.11 -53.97
N ARG A 680 -19.35 10.25 -54.48
CA ARG A 680 -19.03 11.48 -53.75
C ARG A 680 -20.29 12.23 -53.28
N LEU A 681 -20.30 12.64 -52.01
CA LEU A 681 -21.11 13.76 -51.52
C LEU A 681 -20.14 14.85 -51.06
N SER A 682 -19.95 15.88 -51.87
CA SER A 682 -19.02 17.00 -51.60
C SER A 682 -19.77 18.30 -51.33
N ASP A 683 -19.19 19.14 -50.47
CA ASP A 683 -19.61 20.50 -50.15
C ASP A 683 -20.08 21.30 -51.37
N ASP A 684 -21.37 21.65 -51.39
CA ASP A 684 -21.79 23.03 -51.55
C ASP A 684 -23.30 23.15 -51.28
N ALA A 685 -23.68 24.07 -50.39
CA ALA A 685 -25.03 24.59 -50.17
C ALA A 685 -26.22 23.62 -49.89
N THR A 686 -26.02 22.30 -49.77
CA THR A 686 -27.15 21.33 -49.85
C THR A 686 -27.41 20.45 -48.64
N LEU A 687 -26.60 20.49 -47.56
CA LEU A 687 -26.98 19.88 -46.27
C LEU A 687 -27.91 20.80 -45.47
N ASN A 688 -29.02 21.21 -46.10
CA ASN A 688 -30.13 21.86 -45.41
C ASN A 688 -30.97 20.80 -44.67
N ASP A 689 -31.87 21.24 -43.79
CA ASP A 689 -32.75 20.33 -43.02
C ASP A 689 -33.67 19.47 -43.91
N GLU A 690 -33.75 19.77 -45.21
CA GLU A 690 -34.52 19.06 -46.23
C GLU A 690 -33.75 17.83 -46.76
N TYR A 691 -32.49 17.99 -47.18
CA TYR A 691 -31.63 16.86 -47.60
C TYR A 691 -31.43 15.85 -46.45
N PHE A 692 -31.30 16.34 -45.22
CA PHE A 692 -31.22 15.47 -44.06
C PHE A 692 -32.54 14.72 -43.81
N ARG A 693 -33.69 15.36 -44.06
CA ARG A 693 -35.02 14.72 -44.06
C ARG A 693 -35.21 13.69 -45.20
N GLU A 694 -34.45 13.79 -46.28
CA GLU A 694 -34.45 12.78 -47.35
C GLU A 694 -33.51 11.60 -47.04
N GLN A 695 -32.36 11.85 -46.41
CA GLN A 695 -31.32 10.82 -46.18
C GLN A 695 -31.40 10.10 -44.83
N TRP A 696 -32.08 10.66 -43.82
CA TRP A 696 -32.23 9.99 -42.51
C TRP A 696 -32.78 8.55 -42.58
N PRO A 697 -33.72 8.18 -43.47
CA PRO A 697 -34.25 6.83 -43.47
C PRO A 697 -33.18 5.81 -43.88
N PHE A 698 -32.30 6.17 -44.82
CA PHE A 698 -31.15 5.36 -45.21
C PHE A 698 -30.13 5.23 -44.07
N LEU A 699 -29.84 6.32 -43.36
CA LEU A 699 -28.91 6.30 -42.23
C LEU A 699 -29.41 5.42 -41.08
N VAL A 700 -30.71 5.47 -40.77
CA VAL A 700 -31.35 4.62 -39.75
C VAL A 700 -31.26 3.15 -40.11
N ASP A 701 -31.51 2.81 -41.38
CA ASP A 701 -31.39 1.44 -41.84
C ASP A 701 -29.95 0.92 -41.69
N LYS A 702 -28.94 1.75 -42.00
CA LYS A 702 -27.52 1.37 -41.90
C LYS A 702 -27.04 1.20 -40.46
N VAL A 703 -27.47 2.07 -39.54
CA VAL A 703 -27.15 1.92 -38.12
C VAL A 703 -27.77 0.63 -37.57
N ALA A 704 -29.02 0.35 -37.92
CA ALA A 704 -29.71 -0.87 -37.53
C ALA A 704 -29.02 -2.14 -38.06
N GLU A 705 -28.54 -2.11 -39.31
CA GLU A 705 -27.78 -3.21 -39.90
C GLU A 705 -26.45 -3.49 -39.18
N GLN A 706 -25.72 -2.43 -38.83
CA GLN A 706 -24.42 -2.54 -38.16
C GLN A 706 -24.57 -3.02 -36.70
N GLU A 707 -25.60 -2.57 -35.98
CA GLU A 707 -25.89 -3.07 -34.63
C GLU A 707 -26.26 -4.56 -34.63
N ALA A 708 -27.06 -5.01 -35.60
CA ALA A 708 -27.41 -6.42 -35.71
C ALA A 708 -26.19 -7.31 -35.97
N LEU A 709 -25.22 -6.82 -36.72
CA LEU A 709 -23.94 -7.50 -36.95
C LEU A 709 -23.06 -7.52 -35.68
N ALA A 710 -22.99 -6.41 -34.95
CA ALA A 710 -22.20 -6.35 -33.71
C ALA A 710 -22.74 -7.30 -32.64
N ASP A 711 -24.07 -7.33 -32.45
CA ASP A 711 -24.74 -8.24 -31.52
C ASP A 711 -24.56 -9.71 -31.94
N PHE A 712 -24.54 -10.01 -33.24
CA PHE A 712 -24.25 -11.35 -33.77
C PHE A 712 -22.84 -11.84 -33.41
N MET A 713 -21.84 -10.96 -33.52
CA MET A 713 -20.44 -11.31 -33.29
C MET A 713 -20.09 -11.43 -31.79
N GLY A 714 -21.05 -11.22 -30.88
CA GLY A 714 -20.83 -11.28 -29.44
C GLY A 714 -19.88 -10.19 -28.92
N ALA A 715 -19.67 -9.13 -29.70
CA ALA A 715 -18.85 -8.01 -29.31
C ALA A 715 -19.66 -7.11 -28.37
N GLU A 716 -19.42 -7.21 -27.06
CA GLU A 716 -19.70 -6.08 -26.19
C GLU A 716 -18.86 -4.92 -26.72
N THR A 717 -19.53 -3.88 -27.24
CA THR A 717 -18.87 -2.63 -27.59
C THR A 717 -18.34 -2.00 -26.31
N SER A 718 -17.09 -2.30 -25.97
CA SER A 718 -16.34 -1.62 -24.91
C SER A 718 -15.64 -0.40 -25.51
N PRO A 719 -16.06 0.84 -25.21
CA PRO A 719 -15.38 2.05 -25.63
C PRO A 719 -14.50 2.58 -24.49
N ASP A 720 -13.18 2.57 -24.67
CA ASP A 720 -12.29 3.33 -23.79
C ASP A 720 -11.93 4.71 -24.36
N SER A 721 -12.23 5.71 -23.53
CA SER A 721 -11.75 7.11 -23.47
C SER A 721 -12.25 8.10 -24.53
N TYR A 722 -13.06 9.10 -24.10
CA TYR A 722 -12.95 10.51 -24.55
C TYR A 722 -13.51 11.50 -23.51
N THR A 723 -13.04 12.76 -23.62
CA THR A 723 -13.21 13.92 -22.72
C THR A 723 -14.29 14.88 -23.25
N VAL A 724 -15.08 15.50 -22.37
CA VAL A 724 -15.94 16.65 -22.69
C VAL A 724 -15.09 17.93 -22.64
N THR A 725 -15.00 18.68 -23.73
CA THR A 725 -14.44 20.05 -23.73
C THR A 725 -15.40 21.01 -24.44
N THR A 726 -15.37 22.28 -24.03
CA THR A 726 -16.27 23.35 -24.52
C THR A 726 -15.73 24.09 -25.75
N GLU A 727 -14.72 23.57 -26.45
CA GLU A 727 -14.10 24.21 -27.63
C GLU A 727 -13.81 23.21 -28.77
N PRO A 728 -13.72 23.67 -30.04
CA PRO A 728 -13.73 22.79 -31.22
C PRO A 728 -12.42 21.99 -31.37
N VAL A 729 -12.52 20.66 -31.46
CA VAL A 729 -11.37 19.75 -31.64
C VAL A 729 -11.49 18.98 -32.96
N SER A 730 -10.37 18.75 -33.65
CA SER A 730 -10.26 17.93 -34.85
C SER A 730 -10.12 16.44 -34.51
N VAL A 731 -10.90 15.59 -35.16
CA VAL A 731 -10.86 14.11 -35.04
C VAL A 731 -10.45 13.52 -36.39
N VAL A 732 -9.47 12.62 -36.41
CA VAL A 732 -9.11 11.78 -37.57
C VAL A 732 -9.55 10.36 -37.22
N ALA A 733 -10.39 9.75 -38.06
CA ALA A 733 -10.98 8.43 -37.83
C ALA A 733 -10.86 7.60 -39.11
N ASP A 734 -10.22 6.42 -39.05
CA ASP A 734 -9.94 5.59 -40.24
C ASP A 734 -11.07 4.60 -40.59
N ASN A 735 -12.09 4.50 -39.74
CA ASN A 735 -13.26 3.62 -39.86
C ASN A 735 -14.52 4.34 -39.31
N PRO A 736 -15.71 4.24 -39.93
CA PRO A 736 -16.96 4.84 -39.46
C PRO A 736 -17.36 4.39 -38.05
N LEU A 737 -16.88 3.25 -37.53
CA LEU A 737 -17.08 2.87 -36.13
C LEU A 737 -16.39 3.85 -35.17
N GLU A 738 -15.31 4.51 -35.56
CA GLU A 738 -14.67 5.52 -34.71
C GLU A 738 -15.52 6.80 -34.55
N MET A 739 -16.49 7.06 -35.42
CA MET A 739 -17.44 8.18 -35.22
C MET A 739 -18.48 7.92 -34.12
N PHE A 740 -18.67 6.68 -33.69
CA PHE A 740 -19.72 6.29 -32.74
C PHE A 740 -19.20 5.97 -31.32
N HIS A 741 -17.89 6.07 -31.08
CA HIS A 741 -17.26 5.65 -29.82
C HIS A 741 -16.70 6.81 -28.99
N TYR A 742 -17.51 7.85 -28.72
CA TYR A 742 -17.12 9.00 -27.88
C TYR A 742 -18.00 9.19 -26.62
N LEU A 743 -17.63 8.50 -25.52
CA LEU A 743 -17.78 8.81 -24.06
C LEU A 743 -18.09 7.57 -23.19
N PRO A 744 -17.49 7.41 -21.99
CA PRO A 744 -17.78 6.30 -21.09
C PRO A 744 -18.97 6.60 -20.17
N VAL A 745 -19.57 5.52 -19.64
CA VAL A 745 -20.67 5.43 -18.66
C VAL A 745 -22.08 5.27 -19.25
N SER A 746 -22.60 4.03 -19.14
CA SER A 746 -23.96 3.57 -19.44
C SER A 746 -24.36 3.62 -20.93
N ASN A 747 -25.35 2.82 -21.34
CA ASN A 747 -25.88 2.69 -22.72
C ASN A 747 -26.46 4.00 -23.33
N ARG A 748 -25.71 5.10 -23.34
CA ARG A 748 -26.05 6.42 -23.90
C ARG A 748 -25.28 6.75 -25.19
N ALA A 749 -24.45 5.85 -25.73
CA ALA A 749 -23.59 6.12 -26.87
C ALA A 749 -24.33 6.54 -28.16
N ASN A 750 -25.58 6.10 -28.35
CA ASN A 750 -26.38 6.54 -29.50
C ASN A 750 -27.21 7.80 -29.24
N GLU A 751 -27.28 8.27 -27.99
CA GLU A 751 -28.09 9.42 -27.59
C GLU A 751 -27.65 10.73 -28.28
N PRO A 752 -26.36 11.03 -28.51
CA PRO A 752 -25.94 12.25 -29.22
C PRO A 752 -26.23 12.23 -30.72
N VAL A 753 -26.03 11.08 -31.40
CA VAL A 753 -26.32 10.93 -32.84
C VAL A 753 -27.82 10.95 -33.08
N PHE A 754 -28.60 10.28 -32.22
CA PHE A 754 -30.06 10.39 -32.26
C PHE A 754 -30.53 11.79 -31.89
N LYS A 755 -29.96 12.46 -30.88
CA LYS A 755 -30.26 13.87 -30.58
C LYS A 755 -29.94 14.79 -31.76
N LEU A 756 -28.84 14.56 -32.49
CA LEU A 756 -28.48 15.33 -33.68
C LEU A 756 -29.43 15.04 -34.86
N LEU A 757 -29.74 13.76 -35.11
CA LEU A 757 -30.70 13.31 -36.13
C LEU A 757 -32.10 13.88 -35.86
N PHE A 758 -32.55 13.82 -34.60
CA PHE A 758 -33.85 14.32 -34.16
C PHE A 758 -33.88 15.85 -34.07
N ALA A 759 -32.81 16.53 -33.65
CA ALA A 759 -32.79 17.99 -33.59
C ALA A 759 -32.86 18.64 -34.99
N LYS A 760 -32.31 18.00 -36.03
CA LYS A 760 -32.38 18.50 -37.41
C LYS A 760 -33.61 18.04 -38.19
N ALA A 761 -34.13 16.84 -37.91
CA ALA A 761 -35.31 16.30 -38.62
C ALA A 761 -36.65 16.81 -38.07
N LEU A 762 -36.66 17.40 -36.87
CA LEU A 762 -37.89 17.79 -36.17
C LEU A 762 -38.12 19.31 -36.18
N PRO A 763 -39.18 19.81 -36.82
CA PRO A 763 -39.59 21.20 -36.64
C PRO A 763 -40.12 21.46 -35.22
N ASP A 764 -40.21 22.73 -34.82
CA ASP A 764 -40.60 23.25 -33.49
C ASP A 764 -42.05 22.94 -33.03
N ALA A 765 -42.62 21.79 -33.38
CA ALA A 765 -43.98 21.37 -33.03
C ALA A 765 -43.99 19.99 -32.30
N PRO A 766 -44.40 19.91 -31.02
CA PRO A 766 -44.37 18.68 -30.21
C PRO A 766 -45.11 17.46 -30.83
N ALA A 767 -46.22 17.69 -31.54
CA ALA A 767 -47.00 16.63 -32.18
C ALA A 767 -46.36 16.05 -33.46
N ALA A 768 -45.44 16.79 -34.10
CA ALA A 768 -44.63 16.27 -35.20
C ALA A 768 -43.51 15.37 -34.65
N ARG A 769 -42.89 15.76 -33.53
CA ARG A 769 -41.84 14.98 -32.84
C ARG A 769 -42.28 13.57 -32.46
N ALA A 770 -43.48 13.45 -31.88
CA ALA A 770 -44.01 12.16 -31.46
C ALA A 770 -44.38 11.21 -32.62
N ARG A 771 -44.61 11.73 -33.84
CA ARG A 771 -44.86 10.93 -35.05
C ARG A 771 -43.55 10.47 -35.67
N THR A 772 -42.62 11.38 -35.91
CA THR A 772 -41.31 11.06 -36.48
C THR A 772 -40.51 10.11 -35.59
N ALA A 773 -40.60 10.22 -34.26
CA ALA A 773 -40.00 9.26 -33.33
C ALA A 773 -40.60 7.85 -33.44
N ARG A 774 -41.91 7.73 -33.72
CA ARG A 774 -42.57 6.43 -33.96
C ARG A 774 -42.15 5.83 -35.30
N ASP A 775 -42.11 6.62 -36.36
CA ASP A 775 -41.68 6.16 -37.69
C ASP A 775 -40.22 5.71 -37.69
N PHE A 776 -39.37 6.44 -36.95
CA PHE A 776 -37.98 6.06 -36.70
C PHE A 776 -37.87 4.68 -36.05
N ILE A 777 -38.62 4.44 -34.99
CA ILE A 777 -38.61 3.18 -34.23
C ILE A 777 -39.01 2.02 -35.13
N VAL A 778 -40.13 2.17 -35.85
CA VAL A 778 -40.64 1.12 -36.74
C VAL A 778 -39.62 0.80 -37.81
N ARG A 779 -38.98 1.82 -38.40
CA ARG A 779 -37.97 1.64 -39.42
C ARG A 779 -36.71 0.97 -38.89
N TYR A 780 -36.21 1.41 -37.73
CA TYR A 780 -35.07 0.83 -37.04
C TYR A 780 -35.29 -0.65 -36.73
N GLU A 781 -36.42 -1.00 -36.10
CA GLU A 781 -36.77 -2.39 -35.80
C GLU A 781 -36.91 -3.24 -37.06
N THR A 782 -37.47 -2.68 -38.13
CA THR A 782 -37.64 -3.37 -39.40
C THR A 782 -36.28 -3.65 -40.05
N ALA A 783 -35.39 -2.66 -40.12
CA ALA A 783 -34.06 -2.80 -40.70
C ALA A 783 -33.15 -3.73 -39.87
N TYR A 784 -33.21 -3.62 -38.53
CA TYR A 784 -32.51 -4.51 -37.62
C TYR A 784 -33.00 -5.95 -37.75
N GLY A 785 -34.32 -6.16 -37.78
CA GLY A 785 -34.94 -7.47 -37.98
C GLY A 785 -34.56 -8.08 -39.33
N ALA A 786 -34.52 -7.28 -40.40
CA ALA A 786 -34.07 -7.71 -41.71
C ALA A 786 -32.57 -8.04 -41.76
N ALA A 787 -31.72 -7.32 -41.03
CA ALA A 787 -30.31 -7.65 -40.87
C ALA A 787 -30.10 -8.96 -40.09
N ALA A 788 -30.82 -9.14 -38.98
CA ALA A 788 -30.78 -10.37 -38.20
C ALA A 788 -31.30 -11.58 -38.99
N ALA A 789 -32.32 -11.40 -39.84
CA ALA A 789 -32.80 -12.44 -40.76
C ALA A 789 -31.74 -12.82 -41.80
N ARG A 790 -31.07 -11.84 -42.43
CA ARG A 790 -29.95 -12.08 -43.37
C ARG A 790 -28.81 -12.86 -42.75
N ILE A 791 -28.50 -12.62 -41.48
CA ILE A 791 -27.48 -13.37 -40.72
C ILE A 791 -27.85 -14.85 -40.61
N LYS A 792 -29.13 -15.16 -40.33
CA LYS A 792 -29.62 -16.55 -40.30
C LYS A 792 -29.61 -17.18 -41.69
N GLU A 793 -30.09 -16.47 -42.70
CA GLU A 793 -30.19 -16.97 -44.08
C GLU A 793 -28.83 -17.23 -44.73
N ARG A 794 -27.83 -16.40 -44.40
CA ARG A 794 -26.47 -16.49 -44.96
C ARG A 794 -25.47 -17.17 -44.03
N TRP A 795 -25.93 -17.82 -42.95
CA TRP A 795 -25.06 -18.48 -41.98
C TRP A 795 -24.01 -19.40 -42.62
N ASN A 796 -24.41 -20.23 -43.58
CA ASN A 796 -23.48 -21.15 -44.25
C ASN A 796 -22.38 -20.41 -45.05
N ALA A 797 -22.68 -19.24 -45.60
CA ALA A 797 -21.69 -18.42 -46.30
C ALA A 797 -20.77 -17.67 -45.31
N ILE A 798 -21.31 -17.23 -44.17
CA ILE A 798 -20.55 -16.64 -43.06
C ILE A 798 -19.57 -17.67 -42.51
N GLU A 799 -20.04 -18.89 -42.25
CA GLU A 799 -19.24 -20.01 -41.76
C GLU A 799 -18.08 -20.34 -42.73
N ALA A 800 -18.35 -20.36 -44.04
CA ALA A 800 -17.34 -20.59 -45.06
C ALA A 800 -16.27 -19.48 -45.08
N VAL A 801 -16.68 -18.20 -45.00
CA VAL A 801 -15.73 -17.07 -44.99
C VAL A 801 -14.91 -17.03 -43.71
N LEU A 802 -15.53 -17.28 -42.54
CA LEU A 802 -14.82 -17.38 -41.27
C LEU A 802 -13.81 -18.54 -41.27
N ALA A 803 -14.13 -19.65 -41.93
CA ALA A 803 -13.20 -20.76 -42.12
C ALA A 803 -11.99 -20.39 -42.98
N THR A 804 -12.13 -19.53 -44.00
CA THR A 804 -10.96 -19.01 -44.75
C THR A 804 -10.10 -18.03 -43.94
N ARG A 805 -10.60 -17.54 -42.81
CA ARG A 805 -9.92 -16.63 -41.88
C ARG A 805 -9.64 -17.28 -40.52
N LYS A 806 -9.49 -18.62 -40.52
CA LYS A 806 -9.32 -19.46 -39.33
C LYS A 806 -8.36 -18.85 -38.31
N ASP A 807 -7.14 -18.49 -38.72
CA ASP A 807 -6.12 -18.02 -37.80
C ASP A 807 -6.52 -16.71 -37.10
N ALA A 808 -7.18 -15.79 -37.81
CA ALA A 808 -7.69 -14.55 -37.22
C ALA A 808 -8.84 -14.82 -36.24
N VAL A 809 -9.74 -15.76 -36.55
CA VAL A 809 -10.85 -16.16 -35.67
C VAL A 809 -10.33 -16.84 -34.40
N GLU A 810 -9.39 -17.77 -34.52
CA GLU A 810 -8.82 -18.50 -33.38
C GLU A 810 -7.96 -17.58 -32.50
N ASN A 811 -7.18 -16.68 -33.11
CA ASN A 811 -6.40 -15.68 -32.38
C ASN A 811 -7.29 -14.67 -31.64
N CYS A 812 -8.37 -14.20 -32.27
CA CYS A 812 -9.28 -13.22 -31.67
C CYS A 812 -10.14 -13.83 -30.56
N SER A 813 -10.58 -15.08 -30.71
CA SER A 813 -11.46 -15.74 -29.74
C SER A 813 -10.71 -16.49 -28.64
N GLY A 814 -9.44 -16.84 -28.85
CA GLY A 814 -8.68 -17.74 -27.98
C GLY A 814 -9.21 -19.19 -27.99
N MET A 815 -10.10 -19.53 -28.92
CA MET A 815 -10.78 -20.83 -29.02
C MET A 815 -10.58 -21.43 -30.41
N LYS A 816 -10.76 -22.75 -30.54
CA LYS A 816 -10.73 -23.40 -31.85
C LYS A 816 -11.92 -22.93 -32.70
N LEU A 817 -11.72 -22.77 -34.01
CA LEU A 817 -12.73 -22.25 -34.94
C LEU A 817 -14.06 -23.00 -34.82
N THR A 818 -14.04 -24.32 -34.65
CA THR A 818 -15.25 -25.16 -34.50
C THR A 818 -16.07 -24.83 -33.25
N GLU A 819 -15.41 -24.41 -32.18
CA GLU A 819 -16.04 -24.05 -30.90
C GLU A 819 -16.59 -22.62 -30.95
N ALA A 820 -15.82 -21.68 -31.52
CA ALA A 820 -16.26 -20.32 -31.77
C ALA A 820 -17.49 -20.28 -32.71
N LEU A 821 -17.50 -21.08 -33.77
CA LEU A 821 -18.65 -21.20 -34.68
C LEU A 821 -19.87 -21.82 -33.99
N GLY A 822 -19.66 -22.80 -33.09
CA GLY A 822 -20.74 -23.39 -32.29
C GLY A 822 -21.43 -22.35 -31.39
N ILE A 823 -20.64 -21.54 -30.68
CA ILE A 823 -21.14 -20.47 -29.80
C ILE A 823 -21.90 -19.40 -30.61
N LEU A 824 -21.32 -18.93 -31.73
CA LEU A 824 -21.97 -17.94 -32.61
C LEU A 824 -23.32 -18.44 -33.16
N LYS A 825 -23.43 -19.75 -33.42
CA LYS A 825 -24.66 -20.40 -33.90
C LYS A 825 -25.73 -20.52 -32.82
N ASP A 826 -25.33 -20.82 -31.58
CA ASP A 826 -26.23 -21.06 -30.45
C ASP A 826 -26.71 -19.75 -29.78
N THR A 827 -25.91 -18.69 -29.84
CA THR A 827 -26.19 -17.40 -29.18
C THR A 827 -27.22 -16.55 -29.92
N PHE A 828 -27.59 -16.91 -31.15
CA PHE A 828 -28.52 -16.12 -31.99
C PHE A 828 -30.01 -16.31 -31.66
N ARG A 829 -30.36 -16.17 -30.38
CA ARG A 829 -31.74 -16.13 -29.89
C ARG A 829 -31.93 -15.03 -28.83
N TRP A 830 -31.89 -13.75 -29.18
CA TRP A 830 -32.31 -12.69 -28.23
C TRP A 830 -32.99 -11.46 -28.85
N ASN A 831 -33.71 -10.73 -27.99
CA ASN A 831 -34.98 -10.02 -28.22
C ASN A 831 -34.80 -8.47 -28.28
N PRO A 832 -35.33 -7.76 -29.31
CA PRO A 832 -35.06 -6.32 -29.57
C PRO A 832 -35.60 -5.30 -28.54
N VAL A 833 -36.37 -5.74 -27.54
CA VAL A 833 -37.24 -4.84 -26.74
C VAL A 833 -36.52 -4.07 -25.62
N SER A 834 -35.31 -4.47 -25.19
CA SER A 834 -34.64 -3.85 -24.03
C SER A 834 -34.06 -2.44 -24.29
N ARG A 835 -33.77 -2.09 -25.56
CA ARG A 835 -33.19 -0.79 -25.94
C ARG A 835 -34.24 0.28 -26.27
N LEU A 836 -35.39 -0.09 -26.82
CA LEU A 836 -36.48 0.83 -27.17
C LEU A 836 -37.08 1.58 -25.99
N THR A 837 -37.17 0.90 -24.85
CA THR A 837 -37.67 1.50 -23.60
C THR A 837 -36.74 2.63 -23.14
N ARG A 838 -35.43 2.49 -23.34
CA ARG A 838 -34.42 3.50 -22.99
C ARG A 838 -34.34 4.65 -24.02
N MET A 839 -34.68 4.38 -25.27
CA MET A 839 -34.80 5.40 -26.34
C MET A 839 -35.95 6.37 -26.09
N TYR A 840 -37.05 5.89 -25.49
CA TYR A 840 -38.17 6.73 -25.05
C TYR A 840 -37.82 7.63 -23.86
N GLU A 841 -37.03 7.12 -22.90
CA GLU A 841 -36.62 7.83 -21.68
C GLU A 841 -35.77 9.08 -21.96
N ALA A 842 -35.02 9.09 -23.08
CA ALA A 842 -34.14 10.21 -23.45
C ALA A 842 -34.83 11.35 -24.22
N CYS A 843 -36.01 11.12 -24.82
CA CYS A 843 -36.57 12.01 -25.84
C CYS A 843 -37.75 12.89 -25.40
N ILE A 844 -38.53 12.53 -24.36
CA ILE A 844 -39.70 13.33 -23.91
C ILE A 844 -39.85 13.26 -22.37
N PRO A 845 -39.16 14.13 -21.61
CA PRO A 845 -39.19 14.07 -20.14
C PRO A 845 -40.55 14.41 -19.49
N GLU A 846 -41.40 15.20 -20.16
CA GLU A 846 -42.48 15.96 -19.49
C GLU A 846 -43.92 15.42 -19.72
N GLN A 847 -44.14 14.37 -20.51
CA GLN A 847 -45.48 13.84 -20.81
C GLN A 847 -45.65 12.34 -20.50
N TRP A 848 -45.23 11.95 -19.29
CA TRP A 848 -45.24 10.55 -18.84
C TRP A 848 -46.62 9.88 -18.82
N SER A 849 -47.70 10.61 -18.53
CA SER A 849 -49.02 9.99 -18.25
C SER A 849 -49.85 9.62 -19.49
N ALA A 850 -49.64 10.30 -20.63
CA ALA A 850 -50.42 10.06 -21.85
C ALA A 850 -49.76 9.02 -22.76
N ILE A 851 -48.44 9.13 -22.99
CA ILE A 851 -47.70 8.28 -23.94
C ILE A 851 -47.51 6.86 -23.39
N GLY A 852 -47.30 6.71 -22.08
CA GLY A 852 -47.24 5.40 -21.42
C GLY A 852 -48.55 4.61 -21.53
N LYS A 853 -49.70 5.31 -21.59
CA LYS A 853 -51.02 4.72 -21.77
C LYS A 853 -51.23 4.24 -23.21
N ASP A 854 -50.76 5.01 -24.19
CA ASP A 854 -50.84 4.66 -25.62
C ASP A 854 -49.90 3.50 -26.01
N VAL A 855 -48.69 3.45 -25.46
CA VAL A 855 -47.76 2.31 -25.66
C VAL A 855 -48.26 1.04 -24.99
N TRP A 856 -48.94 1.16 -23.85
CA TRP A 856 -49.60 0.04 -23.18
C TRP A 856 -50.86 -0.44 -23.91
N LEU A 857 -51.67 0.47 -24.47
CA LEU A 857 -52.82 0.16 -25.33
C LEU A 857 -52.41 -0.50 -26.66
N TRP A 858 -51.34 -0.01 -27.28
CA TRP A 858 -50.74 -0.62 -28.49
C TRP A 858 -50.24 -2.04 -28.23
N ARG A 859 -49.60 -2.27 -27.06
CA ARG A 859 -49.22 -3.63 -26.60
C ARG A 859 -50.40 -4.57 -26.47
N ARG A 860 -51.55 -4.09 -25.99
CA ARG A 860 -52.76 -4.91 -25.82
C ARG A 860 -53.45 -5.23 -27.15
N GLN A 861 -53.32 -4.37 -28.15
CA GLN A 861 -53.89 -4.57 -29.50
C GLN A 861 -53.05 -5.47 -30.42
N LYS A 862 -51.74 -5.63 -30.17
CA LYS A 862 -50.88 -6.58 -30.92
C LYS A 862 -50.76 -7.96 -30.27
N GLN A 863 -51.19 -8.11 -29.02
CA GLN A 863 -51.27 -9.40 -28.32
C GLN A 863 -52.66 -10.05 -28.38
N ALA A 864 -53.68 -9.31 -28.82
CA ALA A 864 -54.92 -9.86 -29.36
C ALA A 864 -54.75 -10.04 -30.87
#